data_AF-A0A669D705-F1
#
_entry.id   AF-A0A669D705-F1
#
_cell.length_a   1.000
_cell.length_b   1.000
_cell.length_c   1.000
_cell.angle_alpha   90.00
_cell.angle_beta   90.00
_cell.angle_gamma   90.00
#
_symmetry.space_group_name_H-M   'P 1'
#
loop_
_entity.id
_entity.type
_entity.pdbx_description
1 polymer ?
#
loop_
_entity_poly.entity_id
_entity_poly.type
_entity_poly.pdbx_seq_one_letter_code
_entity_poly.pdbx_strand_id
1 'polypeptide(L)'
;MLRVYSSYSNAHSVFSCLSSVCGQPKLNTRIVGGQVAPDGSWPWQVSLQRSGFHFCGGSLINSQWVLTAAHCCQTITATGLTVNLGRQSLQGSNPNAVSRTVTQIIKHPNYNSETFDNDICLLQLSSSVTFNNYISPVCLASSDSTFYSGVNSWVTGWGNIGEGVSLPSPQNLMEVEVPVVGNRQCNCNYGVGTITDNMICAGLSAGGKDSCQGDSGGPMVSKQNGRWIQAGIVSFGEGCAEPNLPGVYARVSQYQTWINSQISSNQPGFMMFTSTGTNSDLSVNCTGLPPVPTTTPPTTTTTPTTTTTTPTTTTTPTTTTTTPTTITTPTTTTTTPTTTTTPTTITTTTPTITTTTTPTTTTTPTTITTTTPTITTTTTPTTTSTTPTMTTTPTTTIPTTTTTVPATTTNRATIITRTTRPLTTPHSLVCGQAPRNSRNMGGPSVVAGSWPWMASLQKNGSHVCGGTLVALDSVLSNANCFSSSPVASEWTVVLGRLKLNGSNPFEVTLNVTNITLSNTTGTNIAILRLSAQPTLTDYIQPICLDNGRTFAEGLVCWAAGWSPGRGGAEEVMQQFQTSVVNCGSSSSSESICTDVFALQQGDSGGPLMCKQDGSWFQAVVLTAPSPSARRRRSSVMTFTRLSTFDSFLSETVETLLSPALNITSGNSANPTNVSVTTPTSSTYTTTMVTTTTYSKSVFDSSEGRPAHSFIFVFFHLLSFAFCLQLCL
;
A
#
# COMPACT_ATOMS: atom_id res chain seq x y z
N MET A 1 -26.78 51.24 -23.29
CA MET A 1 -25.52 50.53 -22.97
C MET A 1 -25.57 49.96 -21.53
N LEU A 2 -26.64 49.24 -21.13
CA LEU A 2 -26.85 48.81 -19.73
C LEU A 2 -27.65 47.49 -19.59
N ARG A 3 -27.58 46.61 -20.61
CA ARG A 3 -28.24 45.28 -20.57
C ARG A 3 -27.32 44.08 -20.84
N VAL A 4 -26.00 44.25 -20.84
CA VAL A 4 -25.05 43.16 -21.17
C VAL A 4 -24.18 42.72 -19.97
N TYR A 5 -24.21 43.43 -18.83
CA TYR A 5 -23.38 43.07 -17.67
C TYR A 5 -24.05 42.16 -16.63
N SER A 6 -25.34 41.82 -16.77
CA SER A 6 -26.07 41.01 -15.77
C SER A 6 -26.02 39.50 -16.00
N SER A 7 -25.49 39.03 -17.13
CA SER A 7 -25.44 37.61 -17.50
C SER A 7 -24.10 36.93 -17.19
N TYR A 8 -23.02 37.70 -16.94
CA TYR A 8 -21.70 37.14 -16.63
C TYR A 8 -21.47 36.82 -15.14
N SER A 9 -22.09 37.56 -14.21
CA SER A 9 -21.93 37.29 -12.76
C SER A 9 -22.72 36.08 -12.26
N ASN A 10 -23.83 35.73 -12.91
CA ASN A 10 -24.62 34.56 -12.53
C ASN A 10 -23.97 33.23 -12.99
N ALA A 11 -23.19 33.24 -14.08
CA ALA A 11 -22.46 32.05 -14.53
C ALA A 11 -21.29 31.70 -13.58
N HIS A 12 -20.55 32.70 -13.07
CA HIS A 12 -19.46 32.48 -12.11
C HIS A 12 -19.95 32.08 -10.70
N SER A 13 -21.10 32.59 -10.27
CA SER A 13 -21.68 32.24 -8.96
C SER A 13 -22.22 30.80 -8.93
N VAL A 14 -22.78 30.30 -10.04
CA VAL A 14 -23.26 28.91 -10.17
C VAL A 14 -22.09 27.93 -10.39
N PHE A 15 -21.02 28.34 -11.10
CA PHE A 15 -19.78 27.54 -11.22
C PHE A 15 -19.03 27.38 -9.88
N SER A 16 -19.20 28.32 -8.95
CA SER A 16 -18.53 28.32 -7.64
C SER A 16 -19.18 27.41 -6.59
N CYS A 17 -20.39 26.90 -6.81
CA CYS A 17 -21.10 26.11 -5.79
C CYS A 17 -20.79 24.60 -5.87
N LEU A 18 -20.53 24.05 -7.07
CA LEU A 18 -20.29 22.60 -7.29
C LEU A 18 -18.83 22.15 -7.07
N SER A 19 -17.86 23.07 -7.19
CA SER A 19 -16.45 22.82 -6.80
C SER A 19 -16.28 22.58 -5.28
N SER A 20 -17.31 22.90 -4.48
CA SER A 20 -17.24 22.88 -3.02
C SER A 20 -17.45 21.51 -2.35
N VAL A 21 -17.85 20.46 -3.08
CA VAL A 21 -18.34 19.19 -2.46
C VAL A 21 -17.49 17.95 -2.78
N CYS A 22 -16.76 17.91 -3.90
CA CYS A 22 -16.02 16.72 -4.32
C CYS A 22 -14.67 16.58 -3.60
N GLY A 23 -14.16 15.34 -3.53
CA GLY A 23 -12.78 15.05 -3.12
C GLY A 23 -12.45 15.38 -1.66
N GLN A 24 -13.46 15.45 -0.78
CA GLN A 24 -13.32 15.78 0.65
C GLN A 24 -13.90 14.69 1.55
N PRO A 25 -13.23 13.53 1.65
CA PRO A 25 -13.66 12.46 2.53
C PRO A 25 -13.58 12.90 4.00
N LYS A 26 -14.70 12.81 4.73
CA LYS A 26 -14.79 13.25 6.13
C LYS A 26 -14.07 12.33 7.12
N LEU A 27 -13.95 11.05 6.80
CA LEU A 27 -13.38 10.02 7.67
C LEU A 27 -11.91 9.68 7.35
N ASN A 28 -11.36 10.28 6.29
CA ASN A 28 -9.99 10.03 5.86
C ASN A 28 -9.01 10.98 6.58
N THR A 29 -8.54 10.55 7.77
CA THR A 29 -7.65 11.35 8.64
C THR A 29 -6.18 10.98 8.50
N ARG A 30 -5.85 9.81 7.95
CA ARG A 30 -4.49 9.32 7.69
C ARG A 30 -4.53 8.19 6.69
N ILE A 31 -3.64 8.21 5.69
CA ILE A 31 -3.53 7.13 4.70
C ILE A 31 -2.14 6.54 4.74
N VAL A 32 -2.07 5.21 4.65
CA VAL A 32 -0.86 4.41 4.81
C VAL A 32 -0.95 3.22 3.83
N GLY A 33 0.10 2.91 3.07
CA GLY A 33 -0.04 2.19 1.80
C GLY A 33 0.01 0.66 1.87
N GLY A 34 -0.95 -0.01 1.20
CA GLY A 34 -0.92 -1.45 0.89
C GLY A 34 -1.70 -2.33 1.86
N GLN A 35 -2.87 -1.87 2.32
CA GLN A 35 -3.63 -2.51 3.39
C GLN A 35 -5.13 -2.27 3.28
N VAL A 36 -5.88 -2.82 4.23
CA VAL A 36 -7.34 -2.62 4.30
C VAL A 36 -7.64 -1.14 4.48
N ALA A 37 -8.45 -0.59 3.57
CA ALA A 37 -8.95 0.75 3.64
C ALA A 37 -9.92 0.90 4.82
N PRO A 38 -9.74 1.89 5.70
CA PRO A 38 -10.72 2.17 6.74
C PRO A 38 -12.09 2.53 6.15
N ASP A 39 -13.16 2.16 6.85
CA ASP A 39 -14.53 2.40 6.39
C ASP A 39 -14.78 3.91 6.17
N GLY A 40 -15.30 4.26 4.99
CA GLY A 40 -15.55 5.65 4.58
C GLY A 40 -14.31 6.49 4.22
N SER A 41 -13.10 5.92 4.20
CA SER A 41 -11.90 6.65 3.74
C SER A 41 -11.94 7.01 2.25
N TRP A 42 -12.62 6.19 1.44
CA TRP A 42 -12.77 6.36 -0.02
C TRP A 42 -14.24 6.36 -0.42
N PRO A 43 -15.00 7.40 -0.06
CA PRO A 43 -16.46 7.43 -0.16
C PRO A 43 -16.98 7.52 -1.61
N TRP A 44 -16.10 7.67 -2.60
CA TRP A 44 -16.43 7.58 -4.02
C TRP A 44 -16.27 6.18 -4.58
N GLN A 45 -15.64 5.24 -3.87
CA GLN A 45 -15.39 3.90 -4.38
C GLN A 45 -16.70 3.18 -4.73
N VAL A 46 -16.74 2.60 -5.92
CA VAL A 46 -17.90 1.86 -6.43
C VAL A 46 -17.53 0.41 -6.71
N SER A 47 -18.41 -0.51 -6.33
CA SER A 47 -18.39 -1.91 -6.76
C SER A 47 -19.43 -2.09 -7.88
N LEU A 48 -18.97 -2.37 -9.09
CA LEU A 48 -19.82 -2.82 -10.20
C LEU A 48 -20.06 -4.31 -10.05
N GLN A 49 -21.33 -4.68 -10.04
CA GLN A 49 -21.75 -6.06 -9.84
C GLN A 49 -22.66 -6.56 -10.96
N ARG A 50 -22.43 -7.82 -11.33
CA ARG A 50 -23.27 -8.58 -12.25
C ARG A 50 -23.72 -9.85 -11.53
N SER A 51 -25.01 -10.11 -11.49
CA SER A 51 -25.60 -11.25 -10.77
C SER A 51 -25.16 -11.33 -9.29
N GLY A 52 -24.95 -10.18 -8.65
CA GLY A 52 -24.49 -10.10 -7.25
C GLY A 52 -22.99 -10.26 -7.03
N PHE A 53 -22.20 -10.50 -8.09
CA PHE A 53 -20.75 -10.66 -7.99
C PHE A 53 -20.03 -9.41 -8.51
N HIS A 54 -19.02 -8.97 -7.76
CA HIS A 54 -18.11 -7.90 -8.16
C HIS A 54 -17.26 -8.33 -9.34
N PHE A 55 -17.11 -7.45 -10.35
CA PHE A 55 -16.24 -7.71 -11.51
C PHE A 55 -15.37 -6.50 -11.88
N CYS A 56 -15.79 -5.28 -11.54
CA CYS A 56 -15.03 -4.06 -11.76
C CYS A 56 -15.30 -3.02 -10.67
N GLY A 57 -14.35 -2.11 -10.49
CA GLY A 57 -14.49 -0.89 -9.72
C GLY A 57 -15.09 0.28 -10.51
N GLY A 58 -15.20 1.41 -9.83
CA GLY A 58 -15.63 2.69 -10.39
C GLY A 58 -15.46 3.80 -9.36
N SER A 59 -15.76 5.03 -9.76
CA SER A 59 -15.82 6.18 -8.87
C SER A 59 -17.09 6.99 -9.07
N LEU A 60 -17.71 7.40 -7.96
CA LEU A 60 -18.78 8.38 -7.98
C LEU A 60 -18.21 9.77 -8.29
N ILE A 61 -18.70 10.42 -9.34
CA ILE A 61 -18.17 11.72 -9.83
C ILE A 61 -19.16 12.89 -9.63
N ASN A 62 -20.43 12.58 -9.41
CA ASN A 62 -21.46 13.49 -8.90
C ASN A 62 -22.57 12.65 -8.23
N SER A 63 -23.77 13.18 -8.00
CA SER A 63 -24.83 12.43 -7.30
C SER A 63 -25.50 11.33 -8.13
N GLN A 64 -25.27 11.21 -9.44
CA GLN A 64 -25.97 10.27 -10.31
C GLN A 64 -25.08 9.63 -11.40
N TRP A 65 -23.79 9.92 -11.40
CA TRP A 65 -22.86 9.45 -12.43
C TRP A 65 -21.66 8.77 -11.80
N VAL A 66 -21.31 7.63 -12.37
CA VAL A 66 -20.12 6.84 -12.04
C VAL A 66 -19.20 6.82 -13.24
N LEU A 67 -17.90 6.98 -12.98
CA LEU A 67 -16.82 6.84 -13.93
C LEU A 67 -16.15 5.47 -13.75
N THR A 68 -15.87 4.77 -14.84
CA THR A 68 -15.22 3.45 -14.86
C THR A 68 -14.48 3.25 -16.19
N ALA A 69 -13.88 2.07 -16.40
CA ALA A 69 -13.20 1.71 -17.63
C ALA A 69 -14.18 1.24 -18.72
N ALA A 70 -13.85 1.45 -20.00
CA ALA A 70 -14.67 1.00 -21.12
C ALA A 70 -14.69 -0.52 -21.28
N HIS A 71 -13.58 -1.21 -20.98
CA HIS A 71 -13.51 -2.66 -21.01
C HIS A 71 -14.49 -3.30 -20.00
N CYS A 72 -14.71 -2.66 -18.84
CA CYS A 72 -15.74 -3.06 -17.88
C CYS A 72 -17.17 -2.91 -18.44
N CYS A 73 -17.37 -1.99 -19.39
CA CYS A 73 -18.66 -1.72 -20.03
C CYS A 73 -18.88 -2.49 -21.34
N GLN A 74 -17.88 -3.20 -21.87
CA GLN A 74 -17.92 -3.70 -23.25
C GLN A 74 -18.98 -4.77 -23.49
N THR A 75 -19.13 -5.71 -22.55
CA THR A 75 -19.96 -6.92 -22.70
C THR A 75 -21.22 -6.92 -21.82
N ILE A 76 -21.58 -5.75 -21.28
CA ILE A 76 -22.71 -5.60 -20.34
C ILE A 76 -23.77 -4.66 -20.89
N THR A 77 -25.02 -5.00 -20.60
CA THR A 77 -26.18 -4.13 -20.80
C THR A 77 -26.55 -3.47 -19.48
N ALA A 78 -27.26 -2.35 -19.52
CA ALA A 78 -27.79 -1.70 -18.32
C ALA A 78 -28.64 -2.66 -17.46
N THR A 79 -29.39 -3.55 -18.13
CA THR A 79 -30.13 -4.64 -17.50
C THR A 79 -29.16 -5.67 -16.90
N GLY A 80 -29.15 -5.78 -15.57
CA GLY A 80 -28.31 -6.73 -14.83
C GLY A 80 -27.01 -6.15 -14.25
N LEU A 81 -26.75 -4.86 -14.46
CA LEU A 81 -25.67 -4.11 -13.80
C LEU A 81 -26.19 -3.41 -12.54
N THR A 82 -25.57 -3.71 -11.41
CA THR A 82 -25.83 -3.03 -10.14
C THR A 82 -24.57 -2.28 -9.70
N VAL A 83 -24.74 -1.00 -9.38
CA VAL A 83 -23.73 -0.14 -8.78
C VAL A 83 -23.93 -0.13 -7.27
N ASN A 84 -22.91 -0.53 -6.51
CA ASN A 84 -22.93 -0.46 -5.05
C ASN A 84 -21.93 0.57 -4.55
N LEU A 85 -22.40 1.47 -3.68
CA LEU A 85 -21.63 2.56 -3.06
C LEU A 85 -21.62 2.40 -1.54
N GLY A 86 -20.68 3.03 -0.85
CA GLY A 86 -20.63 3.04 0.62
C GLY A 86 -20.34 1.67 1.26
N ARG A 87 -19.72 0.76 0.50
CA ARG A 87 -19.31 -0.56 1.00
C ARG A 87 -17.90 -0.50 1.56
N GLN A 88 -17.68 -1.19 2.67
CA GLN A 88 -16.34 -1.54 3.12
C GLN A 88 -15.93 -2.87 2.49
N SER A 89 -16.76 -3.90 2.61
CA SER A 89 -16.44 -5.28 2.24
C SER A 89 -17.36 -5.80 1.15
N LEU A 90 -16.90 -6.73 0.30
CA LEU A 90 -17.78 -7.37 -0.68
C LEU A 90 -18.75 -8.36 -0.03
N GLN A 91 -18.45 -8.86 1.16
CA GLN A 91 -19.26 -9.85 1.88
C GLN A 91 -19.66 -9.34 3.27
N GLY A 92 -20.75 -9.89 3.82
CA GLY A 92 -21.23 -9.51 5.15
C GLY A 92 -21.98 -8.17 5.18
N SER A 93 -22.27 -7.71 6.41
CA SER A 93 -23.07 -6.50 6.65
C SER A 93 -22.34 -5.24 6.20
N ASN A 94 -23.01 -4.41 5.41
CA ASN A 94 -22.52 -3.09 5.01
C ASN A 94 -23.63 -2.06 5.30
N PRO A 95 -23.69 -1.48 6.52
CA PRO A 95 -24.81 -0.64 6.94
C PRO A 95 -24.91 0.68 6.13
N ASN A 96 -23.81 1.10 5.51
CA ASN A 96 -23.73 2.31 4.70
C ASN A 96 -23.95 2.05 3.20
N ALA A 97 -24.18 0.79 2.80
CA ALA A 97 -24.28 0.41 1.41
C ALA A 97 -25.55 0.97 0.75
N VAL A 98 -25.37 1.55 -0.44
CA VAL A 98 -26.47 1.97 -1.29
C VAL A 98 -26.29 1.34 -2.66
N SER A 99 -27.32 0.62 -3.11
CA SER A 99 -27.35 0.00 -4.44
C SER A 99 -28.21 0.81 -5.41
N ARG A 100 -27.76 0.93 -6.66
CA ARG A 100 -28.51 1.54 -7.77
C ARG A 100 -28.37 0.68 -9.02
N THR A 101 -29.46 0.56 -9.77
CA THR A 101 -29.37 0.08 -11.15
C THR A 101 -28.88 1.19 -12.07
N VAL A 102 -28.44 0.83 -13.27
CA VAL A 102 -27.95 1.77 -14.29
C VAL A 102 -29.03 1.98 -15.36
N THR A 103 -29.24 3.23 -15.79
CA THR A 103 -30.16 3.58 -16.88
C THR A 103 -29.45 3.77 -18.21
N GLN A 104 -28.19 4.20 -18.18
CA GLN A 104 -27.41 4.48 -19.39
C GLN A 104 -25.94 4.11 -19.18
N ILE A 105 -25.36 3.48 -20.20
CA ILE A 105 -23.93 3.15 -20.29
C ILE A 105 -23.38 3.90 -21.50
N ILE A 106 -22.37 4.74 -21.30
CA ILE A 106 -21.76 5.55 -22.35
C ILE A 106 -20.26 5.23 -22.39
N LYS A 107 -19.85 4.40 -23.35
CA LYS A 107 -18.44 4.14 -23.64
C LYS A 107 -17.88 5.26 -24.49
N HIS A 108 -16.58 5.55 -24.33
CA HIS A 108 -15.91 6.45 -25.25
C HIS A 108 -16.01 5.91 -26.69
N PRO A 109 -16.41 6.73 -27.68
CA PRO A 109 -16.63 6.26 -29.05
C PRO A 109 -15.35 5.73 -29.73
N ASN A 110 -14.19 6.21 -29.29
CA ASN A 110 -12.88 5.79 -29.80
C ASN A 110 -12.19 4.74 -28.93
N TYR A 111 -12.91 4.08 -28.01
CA TYR A 111 -12.33 2.98 -27.23
C TYR A 111 -11.88 1.85 -28.15
N ASN A 112 -10.61 1.45 -28.01
CA ASN A 112 -10.02 0.34 -28.75
C ASN A 112 -9.73 -0.82 -27.78
N SER A 113 -10.36 -1.97 -27.99
CA SER A 113 -10.21 -3.15 -27.12
C SER A 113 -8.91 -3.94 -27.35
N GLU A 114 -8.18 -3.67 -28.42
CA GLU A 114 -6.87 -4.28 -28.68
C GLU A 114 -5.75 -3.50 -27.98
N THR A 115 -5.80 -2.16 -28.03
CA THR A 115 -4.76 -1.30 -27.44
C THR A 115 -5.10 -0.74 -26.07
N PHE A 116 -6.35 -0.92 -25.61
CA PHE A 116 -6.92 -0.27 -24.43
C PHE A 116 -6.85 1.28 -24.46
N ASP A 117 -6.66 1.88 -25.64
CA ASP A 117 -6.72 3.34 -25.77
C ASP A 117 -8.17 3.84 -25.63
N ASN A 118 -8.33 4.99 -24.99
CA ASN A 118 -9.65 5.56 -24.64
C ASN A 118 -10.51 4.66 -23.73
N ASP A 119 -9.89 3.95 -22.79
CA ASP A 119 -10.56 3.03 -21.86
C ASP A 119 -11.33 3.73 -20.74
N ILE A 120 -12.41 4.42 -21.11
CA ILE A 120 -13.26 5.21 -20.21
C ILE A 120 -14.75 5.04 -20.53
N CYS A 121 -15.56 4.93 -19.49
CA CYS A 121 -17.01 4.75 -19.57
C CYS A 121 -17.74 5.50 -18.45
N LEU A 122 -18.90 6.06 -18.80
CA LEU A 122 -19.83 6.70 -17.86
C LEU A 122 -21.06 5.83 -17.66
N LEU A 123 -21.46 5.69 -16.40
CA LEU A 123 -22.68 5.00 -15.99
C LEU A 123 -23.63 6.01 -15.33
N GLN A 124 -24.83 6.15 -15.88
CA GLN A 124 -25.90 6.93 -15.27
C GLN A 124 -26.72 6.05 -14.33
N LEU A 125 -26.82 6.46 -13.06
CA LEU A 125 -27.63 5.77 -12.06
C LEU A 125 -29.12 6.03 -12.28
N SER A 126 -29.95 5.03 -11.97
CA SER A 126 -31.42 5.12 -12.03
C SER A 126 -32.02 6.19 -11.14
N SER A 127 -31.35 6.55 -10.06
CA SER A 127 -31.70 7.69 -9.22
C SER A 127 -30.47 8.25 -8.53
N SER A 128 -30.54 9.52 -8.12
CA SER A 128 -29.47 10.14 -7.37
C SER A 128 -29.21 9.43 -6.02
N VAL A 129 -27.97 9.58 -5.53
CA VAL A 129 -27.55 9.16 -4.20
C VAL A 129 -27.39 10.37 -3.29
N THR A 130 -27.70 10.18 -2.00
CA THR A 130 -27.52 11.21 -0.98
C THR A 130 -26.10 11.15 -0.45
N PHE A 131 -25.39 12.28 -0.44
CA PHE A 131 -24.04 12.34 0.10
C PHE A 131 -24.03 12.26 1.63
N ASN A 132 -23.11 11.47 2.16
CA ASN A 132 -22.88 11.29 3.59
C ASN A 132 -21.38 11.03 3.84
N ASN A 133 -21.02 10.53 5.02
CA ASN A 133 -19.61 10.28 5.37
C ASN A 133 -18.97 9.13 4.57
N TYR A 134 -19.78 8.25 3.97
CA TYR A 134 -19.39 7.02 3.27
C TYR A 134 -19.70 7.06 1.77
N ILE A 135 -20.47 8.04 1.32
CA ILE A 135 -20.85 8.25 -0.09
C ILE A 135 -20.66 9.73 -0.42
N SER A 136 -19.66 10.05 -1.23
CA SER A 136 -19.41 11.41 -1.71
C SER A 136 -18.53 11.38 -2.95
N PRO A 137 -18.66 12.33 -3.88
CA PRO A 137 -17.97 12.24 -5.16
C PRO A 137 -16.49 12.59 -5.05
N VAL A 138 -15.66 12.03 -5.93
CA VAL A 138 -14.28 12.46 -6.15
C VAL A 138 -14.23 13.65 -7.11
N CYS A 139 -13.20 14.50 -7.01
CA CYS A 139 -12.97 15.49 -8.06
C CYS A 139 -12.21 14.87 -9.23
N LEU A 140 -12.42 15.36 -10.44
CA LEU A 140 -11.72 14.90 -11.64
C LEU A 140 -10.56 15.83 -11.98
N ALA A 141 -9.47 15.28 -12.50
CA ALA A 141 -8.37 16.09 -13.04
C ALA A 141 -8.87 16.89 -14.25
N SER A 142 -8.65 18.21 -14.24
CA SER A 142 -8.93 19.04 -15.41
C SER A 142 -7.88 18.89 -16.51
N SER A 143 -8.19 19.35 -17.72
CA SER A 143 -7.37 19.22 -18.94
C SER A 143 -5.92 19.65 -18.76
N ASP A 144 -5.68 20.73 -18.04
CA ASP A 144 -4.34 21.31 -17.90
C ASP A 144 -3.57 20.70 -16.70
N SER A 145 -4.11 19.65 -16.07
CA SER A 145 -3.47 18.99 -14.93
C SER A 145 -2.19 18.27 -15.35
N THR A 146 -1.14 18.43 -14.54
CA THR A 146 0.16 17.81 -14.77
C THR A 146 0.50 16.84 -13.65
N PHE A 147 0.88 15.62 -13.99
CA PHE A 147 1.30 14.57 -13.06
C PHE A 147 2.71 14.10 -13.44
N TYR A 148 3.74 14.66 -12.81
CA TYR A 148 5.14 14.29 -13.05
C TYR A 148 5.50 13.00 -12.33
N SER A 149 6.59 12.36 -12.77
CA SER A 149 7.14 11.17 -12.13
C SER A 149 7.35 11.40 -10.63
N GLY A 150 6.94 10.43 -9.81
CA GLY A 150 7.04 10.49 -8.35
C GLY A 150 5.85 11.17 -7.65
N VAL A 151 4.85 11.67 -8.37
CA VAL A 151 3.60 12.13 -7.72
C VAL A 151 2.92 10.96 -7.03
N ASN A 152 2.80 11.03 -5.70
CA ASN A 152 2.11 10.00 -4.93
C ASN A 152 0.63 9.96 -5.27
N SER A 153 0.17 8.78 -5.66
CA SER A 153 -1.21 8.49 -6.01
C SER A 153 -1.70 7.25 -5.26
N TRP A 154 -3.01 7.16 -5.10
CA TRP A 154 -3.67 6.11 -4.36
C TRP A 154 -4.62 5.37 -5.26
N VAL A 155 -4.59 4.05 -5.18
CA VAL A 155 -5.46 3.15 -5.93
C VAL A 155 -6.24 2.31 -4.92
N THR A 156 -7.53 2.14 -5.19
CA THR A 156 -8.46 1.47 -4.27
C THR A 156 -9.37 0.52 -5.01
N GLY A 157 -9.60 -0.65 -4.41
CA GLY A 157 -10.50 -1.64 -5.00
C GLY A 157 -10.57 -2.94 -4.22
N TRP A 158 -11.35 -3.86 -4.78
CA TRP A 158 -11.56 -5.22 -4.26
C TRP A 158 -11.02 -6.27 -5.23
N GLY A 159 -10.04 -5.90 -6.05
CA GLY A 159 -9.32 -6.82 -6.89
C GLY A 159 -8.45 -7.78 -6.10
N ASN A 160 -7.82 -8.69 -6.83
CA ASN A 160 -6.87 -9.64 -6.30
C ASN A 160 -5.71 -8.91 -5.57
N ILE A 161 -5.14 -9.56 -4.55
CA ILE A 161 -4.00 -9.02 -3.77
C ILE A 161 -2.63 -9.45 -4.34
N GLY A 162 -2.65 -10.01 -5.54
CA GLY A 162 -1.53 -10.57 -6.27
C GLY A 162 -2.05 -11.36 -7.46
N GLU A 163 -1.19 -11.71 -8.41
CA GLU A 163 -1.63 -12.42 -9.61
C GLU A 163 -2.35 -13.74 -9.26
N GLY A 164 -3.63 -13.84 -9.63
CA GLY A 164 -4.47 -15.00 -9.30
C GLY A 164 -4.81 -15.19 -7.81
N VAL A 165 -4.41 -14.26 -6.93
CA VAL A 165 -4.66 -14.35 -5.48
C VAL A 165 -5.86 -13.50 -5.08
N SER A 166 -7.00 -14.13 -4.88
CA SER A 166 -8.22 -13.44 -4.45
C SER A 166 -8.12 -12.85 -3.04
N LEU A 167 -8.89 -11.80 -2.80
CA LEU A 167 -9.03 -11.23 -1.44
C LEU A 167 -9.57 -12.26 -0.45
N PRO A 168 -8.99 -12.35 0.75
CA PRO A 168 -9.54 -13.18 1.81
C PRO A 168 -10.89 -12.64 2.28
N SER A 169 -11.77 -13.54 2.74
CA SER A 169 -13.03 -13.17 3.38
C SER A 169 -12.80 -12.18 4.55
N PRO A 170 -13.60 -11.11 4.69
CA PRO A 170 -14.85 -10.83 3.99
C PRO A 170 -14.68 -9.96 2.72
N GLN A 171 -13.49 -9.97 2.12
CA GLN A 171 -13.11 -9.19 0.94
C GLN A 171 -13.25 -7.68 1.19
N ASN A 172 -12.46 -7.21 2.15
CA ASN A 172 -12.39 -5.79 2.52
C ASN A 172 -11.81 -4.94 1.38
N LEU A 173 -12.24 -3.68 1.31
CA LEU A 173 -11.65 -2.69 0.41
C LEU A 173 -10.18 -2.51 0.74
N MET A 174 -9.33 -2.49 -0.29
CA MET A 174 -7.90 -2.27 -0.15
C MET A 174 -7.51 -0.88 -0.66
N GLU A 175 -6.45 -0.32 -0.09
CA GLU A 175 -5.79 0.90 -0.56
C GLU A 175 -4.28 0.68 -0.73
N VAL A 176 -3.73 1.19 -1.83
CA VAL A 176 -2.29 1.16 -2.10
C VAL A 176 -1.80 2.51 -2.60
N GLU A 177 -0.65 2.94 -2.09
CA GLU A 177 0.05 4.12 -2.57
C GLU A 177 1.08 3.71 -3.62
N VAL A 178 0.98 4.32 -4.80
CA VAL A 178 1.89 4.12 -5.93
C VAL A 178 2.32 5.48 -6.51
N PRO A 179 3.61 5.66 -6.83
CA PRO A 179 4.06 6.89 -7.49
C PRO A 179 3.69 6.85 -8.98
N VAL A 180 3.39 8.02 -9.55
CA VAL A 180 3.26 8.18 -11.00
C VAL A 180 4.60 7.85 -11.67
N VAL A 181 4.54 7.09 -12.74
CA VAL A 181 5.64 6.83 -13.67
C VAL A 181 5.37 7.63 -14.94
N GLY A 182 6.33 8.45 -15.35
CA GLY A 182 6.19 9.25 -16.56
C GLY A 182 6.01 8.40 -17.82
N ASN A 183 5.28 8.94 -18.80
CA ASN A 183 4.88 8.18 -19.99
C ASN A 183 6.06 7.73 -20.85
N ARG A 184 7.19 8.44 -20.83
CA ARG A 184 8.38 7.99 -21.58
C ARG A 184 9.01 6.78 -20.92
N GLN A 185 9.21 6.83 -19.60
CA GLN A 185 9.68 5.65 -18.86
C GLN A 185 8.72 4.48 -19.02
N CYS A 186 7.41 4.73 -18.94
CA CYS A 186 6.41 3.69 -19.12
C CYS A 186 6.45 3.08 -20.54
N ASN A 187 6.61 3.89 -21.59
CA ASN A 187 6.86 3.40 -22.94
C ASN A 187 8.15 2.57 -23.05
N CYS A 188 9.24 2.97 -22.39
CA CYS A 188 10.46 2.16 -22.38
C CYS A 188 10.24 0.79 -21.73
N ASN A 189 9.36 0.72 -20.73
CA ASN A 189 9.07 -0.52 -20.01
C ASN A 189 8.14 -1.46 -20.81
N TYR A 190 7.11 -0.92 -21.46
CA TYR A 190 6.10 -1.69 -22.21
C TYR A 190 6.41 -1.86 -23.71
N GLY A 191 7.50 -1.26 -24.19
CA GLY A 191 7.80 -1.13 -25.60
C GLY A 191 7.25 0.17 -26.18
N VAL A 192 8.08 0.86 -26.96
CA VAL A 192 7.73 2.18 -27.49
C VAL A 192 6.56 2.07 -28.46
N GLY A 193 5.52 2.87 -28.22
CA GLY A 193 4.29 2.89 -29.01
C GLY A 193 3.10 2.24 -28.30
N THR A 194 3.34 1.51 -27.21
CA THR A 194 2.27 0.88 -26.40
C THR A 194 1.53 1.91 -25.56
N ILE A 195 2.23 2.90 -25.00
CA ILE A 195 1.64 3.88 -24.07
C ILE A 195 1.34 5.20 -24.78
N THR A 196 0.07 5.59 -24.84
CA THR A 196 -0.41 6.82 -25.49
C THR A 196 -0.51 8.00 -24.50
N ASP A 197 -0.75 9.21 -25.00
CA ASP A 197 -0.98 10.40 -24.15
C ASP A 197 -2.31 10.34 -23.37
N ASN A 198 -3.22 9.48 -23.83
CA ASN A 198 -4.49 9.12 -23.19
C ASN A 198 -4.31 8.19 -21.99
N MET A 199 -3.08 7.75 -21.72
CA MET A 199 -2.71 6.87 -20.61
C MET A 199 -1.79 7.57 -19.61
N ILE A 200 -1.85 7.14 -18.36
CA ILE A 200 -0.93 7.50 -17.27
C ILE A 200 -0.51 6.22 -16.55
N CYS A 201 0.76 6.12 -16.16
CA CYS A 201 1.27 4.94 -15.46
C CYS A 201 1.56 5.26 -14.00
N ALA A 202 1.42 4.27 -13.13
CA ALA A 202 1.81 4.38 -11.73
C ALA A 202 2.21 3.02 -11.15
N GLY A 203 3.25 3.00 -10.34
CA GLY A 203 3.81 1.77 -9.79
C GLY A 203 5.23 1.98 -9.30
N LEU A 204 5.74 1.01 -8.54
CA LEU A 204 7.13 1.00 -8.10
C LEU A 204 8.01 0.29 -9.14
N SER A 205 9.19 0.83 -9.45
CA SER A 205 10.15 0.16 -10.33
C SER A 205 10.58 -1.21 -9.78
N ALA A 206 10.65 -1.35 -8.45
CA ALA A 206 10.93 -2.62 -7.79
C ALA A 206 9.75 -3.62 -7.81
N GLY A 207 8.57 -3.21 -8.30
CA GLY A 207 7.33 -3.98 -8.17
C GLY A 207 6.78 -3.99 -6.74
N GLY A 208 5.96 -4.99 -6.43
CA GLY A 208 5.41 -5.24 -5.10
C GLY A 208 4.20 -4.37 -4.68
N LYS A 209 3.85 -3.32 -5.42
CA LYS A 209 2.60 -2.55 -5.27
C LYS A 209 2.00 -2.19 -6.61
N ASP A 210 0.74 -2.56 -6.82
CA ASP A 210 -0.03 -2.26 -8.03
C ASP A 210 -1.53 -2.50 -7.81
N SER A 211 -2.35 -2.08 -8.78
CA SER A 211 -3.69 -2.63 -9.00
C SER A 211 -3.63 -4.03 -9.59
N CYS A 212 -4.66 -4.84 -9.36
CA CYS A 212 -4.72 -6.19 -9.91
C CYS A 212 -6.13 -6.53 -10.43
N GLN A 213 -6.34 -7.77 -10.89
CA GLN A 213 -7.61 -8.16 -11.49
C GLN A 213 -8.78 -7.93 -10.53
N GLY A 214 -9.81 -7.21 -10.99
CA GLY A 214 -10.97 -6.79 -10.19
C GLY A 214 -10.90 -5.35 -9.70
N ASP A 215 -9.72 -4.72 -9.71
CA ASP A 215 -9.59 -3.26 -9.48
C ASP A 215 -9.91 -2.45 -10.74
N SER A 216 -9.97 -3.09 -11.90
CA SER A 216 -10.36 -2.54 -13.21
C SER A 216 -11.51 -1.54 -13.11
N GLY A 217 -11.34 -0.36 -13.69
CA GLY A 217 -12.32 0.73 -13.61
C GLY A 217 -12.31 1.52 -12.30
N GLY A 218 -11.59 1.06 -11.28
CA GLY A 218 -11.38 1.77 -10.02
C GLY A 218 -10.56 3.06 -10.18
N PRO A 219 -10.62 3.97 -9.20
CA PRO A 219 -9.96 5.26 -9.30
C PRO A 219 -8.49 5.21 -8.88
N MET A 220 -7.65 5.94 -9.62
CA MET A 220 -6.33 6.40 -9.14
C MET A 220 -6.41 7.89 -8.80
N VAL A 221 -6.16 8.24 -7.54
CA VAL A 221 -6.37 9.60 -7.01
C VAL A 221 -5.11 10.18 -6.37
N SER A 222 -4.86 11.47 -6.60
CA SER A 222 -3.76 12.22 -5.99
C SER A 222 -4.33 13.35 -5.13
N LYS A 223 -3.65 13.69 -4.02
CA LYS A 223 -4.09 14.74 -3.10
C LYS A 223 -3.35 16.06 -3.36
N GLN A 224 -4.07 17.15 -3.59
CA GLN A 224 -3.52 18.50 -3.67
C GLN A 224 -4.46 19.50 -3.00
N ASN A 225 -3.91 20.44 -2.23
CA ASN A 225 -4.67 21.51 -1.55
C ASN A 225 -5.86 21.00 -0.72
N GLY A 226 -5.67 19.87 -0.02
CA GLY A 226 -6.71 19.27 0.82
C GLY A 226 -7.85 18.60 0.04
N ARG A 227 -7.68 18.39 -1.27
CA ARG A 227 -8.64 17.74 -2.14
C ARG A 227 -8.06 16.50 -2.81
N TRP A 228 -8.90 15.49 -3.00
CA TRP A 228 -8.60 14.30 -3.79
C TRP A 228 -9.07 14.47 -5.24
N ILE A 229 -8.14 14.26 -6.17
CA ILE A 229 -8.32 14.46 -7.60
C ILE A 229 -8.02 13.15 -8.31
N GLN A 230 -8.99 12.61 -9.04
CA GLN A 230 -8.82 11.40 -9.84
C GLN A 230 -7.99 11.72 -11.08
N ALA A 231 -6.78 11.18 -11.11
CA ALA A 231 -5.81 11.32 -12.19
C ALA A 231 -5.94 10.18 -13.21
N GLY A 232 -6.37 8.99 -12.76
CA GLY A 232 -6.44 7.79 -13.57
C GLY A 232 -7.65 6.90 -13.29
N ILE A 233 -7.92 6.00 -14.22
CA ILE A 233 -8.89 4.89 -14.11
C ILE A 233 -8.11 3.60 -14.38
N VAL A 234 -8.16 2.62 -13.46
CA VAL A 234 -7.44 1.34 -13.61
C VAL A 234 -7.84 0.68 -14.94
N SER A 235 -6.87 0.40 -15.81
CA SER A 235 -7.11 -0.11 -17.17
C SER A 235 -6.48 -1.49 -17.37
N PHE A 236 -5.15 -1.57 -17.45
CA PHE A 236 -4.43 -2.83 -17.69
C PHE A 236 -3.03 -2.82 -17.06
N GLY A 237 -2.36 -3.97 -17.11
CA GLY A 237 -0.96 -4.17 -16.73
C GLY A 237 -0.49 -5.57 -17.13
N GLU A 238 0.83 -5.76 -17.22
CA GLU A 238 1.45 -7.08 -17.41
C GLU A 238 1.75 -7.70 -16.04
N GLY A 239 0.93 -8.68 -15.63
CA GLY A 239 0.97 -9.23 -14.27
C GLY A 239 0.38 -8.24 -13.24
N CYS A 240 0.66 -8.49 -11.95
CA CYS A 240 0.30 -7.57 -10.88
C CYS A 240 1.54 -7.25 -10.06
N ALA A 241 1.92 -5.97 -10.02
CA ALA A 241 3.05 -5.50 -9.25
C ALA A 241 4.41 -6.10 -9.67
N GLU A 242 4.57 -6.37 -10.96
CA GLU A 242 5.82 -6.85 -11.53
C GLU A 242 6.89 -5.75 -11.56
N PRO A 243 8.17 -6.07 -11.30
CA PRO A 243 9.26 -5.11 -11.40
C PRO A 243 9.32 -4.47 -12.79
N ASN A 244 9.47 -3.15 -12.80
CA ASN A 244 9.51 -2.29 -13.99
C ASN A 244 8.25 -2.30 -14.86
N LEU A 245 7.17 -3.00 -14.50
CA LEU A 245 5.91 -3.01 -15.24
C LEU A 245 4.84 -2.32 -14.40
N PRO A 246 4.80 -0.97 -14.37
CA PRO A 246 3.79 -0.25 -13.60
C PRO A 246 2.40 -0.49 -14.19
N GLY A 247 1.35 -0.42 -13.37
CA GLY A 247 -0.02 -0.40 -13.85
C GLY A 247 -0.28 0.79 -14.80
N VAL A 248 -1.15 0.56 -15.78
CA VAL A 248 -1.55 1.54 -16.78
C VAL A 248 -3.00 1.93 -16.55
N TYR A 249 -3.25 3.24 -16.59
CA TYR A 249 -4.52 3.86 -16.26
C TYR A 249 -4.96 4.79 -17.39
N ALA A 250 -6.26 4.89 -17.67
CA ALA A 250 -6.77 5.93 -18.56
C ALA A 250 -6.59 7.31 -17.89
N ARG A 251 -5.96 8.26 -18.57
CA ARG A 251 -5.61 9.59 -18.05
C ARG A 251 -6.82 10.52 -18.05
N VAL A 252 -7.45 10.71 -16.89
CA VAL A 252 -8.72 11.44 -16.73
C VAL A 252 -8.69 12.85 -17.33
N SER A 253 -7.55 13.56 -17.23
CA SER A 253 -7.43 14.93 -17.75
C SER A 253 -7.68 15.05 -19.25
N GLN A 254 -7.40 13.99 -20.04
CA GLN A 254 -7.65 13.99 -21.49
C GLN A 254 -9.14 13.92 -21.85
N TYR A 255 -10.00 13.55 -20.90
CA TYR A 255 -11.41 13.28 -21.17
C TYR A 255 -12.36 14.34 -20.62
N GLN A 256 -11.87 15.45 -20.05
CA GLN A 256 -12.75 16.50 -19.48
C GLN A 256 -13.80 16.97 -20.48
N THR A 257 -13.41 17.28 -21.71
CA THR A 257 -14.34 17.76 -22.76
C THR A 257 -15.40 16.71 -23.08
N TRP A 258 -14.99 15.44 -23.21
CA TRP A 258 -15.91 14.34 -23.47
C TRP A 258 -16.89 14.16 -22.30
N ILE A 259 -16.42 14.11 -21.05
CA ILE A 259 -17.27 13.97 -19.86
C ILE A 259 -18.32 15.09 -19.80
N ASN A 260 -17.89 16.35 -19.99
CA ASN A 260 -18.78 17.50 -20.00
C ASN A 260 -19.83 17.45 -21.12
N SER A 261 -19.50 16.85 -22.27
CA SER A 261 -20.45 16.67 -23.38
C SER A 261 -21.54 15.63 -23.09
N GLN A 262 -21.25 14.65 -22.22
CA GLN A 262 -22.20 13.57 -21.88
C GLN A 262 -23.08 13.94 -20.69
N ILE A 263 -22.58 14.75 -19.75
CA ILE A 263 -23.29 15.13 -18.52
C ILE A 263 -23.79 16.57 -18.67
N SER A 264 -25.06 16.78 -19.00
CA SER A 264 -25.60 18.13 -19.23
C SER A 264 -26.04 18.87 -17.95
N SER A 265 -26.32 18.13 -16.87
CA SER A 265 -26.80 18.67 -15.59
C SER A 265 -26.02 18.10 -14.41
N ASN A 266 -25.77 18.92 -13.38
CA ASN A 266 -24.98 18.55 -12.20
C ASN A 266 -23.57 18.07 -12.58
N GLN A 267 -22.83 18.92 -13.29
CA GLN A 267 -21.48 18.62 -13.77
C GLN A 267 -20.56 18.15 -12.63
N PRO A 268 -19.66 17.18 -12.89
CA PRO A 268 -18.67 16.77 -11.91
C PRO A 268 -17.68 17.91 -11.64
N GLY A 269 -17.07 17.89 -10.45
CA GLY A 269 -16.07 18.89 -10.07
C GLY A 269 -14.73 18.60 -10.71
N PHE A 270 -14.31 19.44 -11.67
CA PHE A 270 -12.97 19.41 -12.24
C PHE A 270 -12.03 20.32 -11.44
N MET A 271 -10.82 19.83 -11.16
CA MET A 271 -9.78 20.60 -10.50
C MET A 271 -8.42 20.39 -11.13
N MET A 272 -7.68 21.49 -11.16
CA MET A 272 -6.29 21.52 -11.59
C MET A 272 -5.42 20.84 -10.55
N PHE A 273 -4.70 19.80 -10.98
CA PHE A 273 -3.54 19.29 -10.26
C PHE A 273 -2.29 19.83 -10.95
N THR A 274 -1.44 20.56 -10.22
CA THR A 274 -0.17 21.07 -10.76
C THR A 274 1.01 20.38 -10.10
N SER A 275 1.81 19.65 -10.87
CA SER A 275 3.05 19.06 -10.37
C SER A 275 4.10 20.13 -10.07
N THR A 276 4.84 19.92 -8.98
CA THR A 276 5.95 20.79 -8.56
C THR A 276 7.29 20.22 -8.99
N GLY A 277 8.26 21.09 -9.30
CA GLY A 277 9.62 20.68 -9.68
C GLY A 277 9.78 20.49 -11.19
N THR A 278 10.87 19.83 -11.58
CA THR A 278 11.18 19.53 -12.98
C THR A 278 10.58 18.19 -13.38
N ASN A 279 10.09 18.10 -14.62
CA ASN A 279 9.63 16.83 -15.17
C ASN A 279 10.84 15.96 -15.56
N SER A 280 11.27 15.08 -14.65
CA SER A 280 12.40 14.18 -14.85
C SER A 280 12.18 13.21 -16.02
N ASP A 281 10.93 12.90 -16.35
CA ASP A 281 10.59 12.03 -17.49
C ASP A 281 11.06 12.60 -18.83
N LEU A 282 11.27 13.93 -18.94
CA LEU A 282 11.81 14.54 -20.15
C LEU A 282 13.25 14.10 -20.46
N SER A 283 13.99 13.64 -19.46
CA SER A 283 15.35 13.12 -19.62
C SER A 283 15.42 11.64 -19.97
N VAL A 284 14.29 10.92 -19.93
CA VAL A 284 14.23 9.49 -20.23
C VAL A 284 14.36 9.27 -21.72
N ASN A 285 15.26 8.35 -22.10
CA ASN A 285 15.50 7.98 -23.47
C ASN A 285 15.71 6.47 -23.60
N CYS A 286 15.13 5.87 -24.63
CA CYS A 286 15.33 4.49 -25.04
C CYS A 286 15.07 4.38 -26.55
N THR A 287 15.57 3.31 -27.18
CA THR A 287 15.46 3.12 -28.63
C THR A 287 14.01 3.17 -29.08
N GLY A 288 13.72 4.05 -30.05
CA GLY A 288 12.39 4.21 -30.64
C GLY A 288 11.58 5.37 -30.07
N LEU A 289 11.95 5.96 -28.93
CA LEU A 289 11.23 7.12 -28.39
C LEU A 289 11.36 8.35 -29.29
N PRO A 290 10.28 9.11 -29.52
CA PRO A 290 10.37 10.38 -30.20
C PRO A 290 11.19 11.39 -29.38
N PRO A 291 11.88 12.34 -30.03
CA PRO A 291 12.63 13.40 -29.35
C PRO A 291 11.69 14.26 -28.49
N VAL A 292 12.23 14.86 -27.42
CA VAL A 292 11.45 15.76 -26.56
C VAL A 292 10.92 16.91 -27.42
N PRO A 293 9.61 17.25 -27.36
CA PRO A 293 9.12 18.46 -28.00
C PRO A 293 9.85 19.67 -27.42
N THR A 294 10.72 20.31 -28.21
CA THR A 294 11.38 21.55 -27.80
C THR A 294 10.34 22.64 -27.79
N THR A 295 9.99 23.17 -26.62
CA THR A 295 9.24 24.42 -26.50
C THR A 295 10.15 25.58 -26.88
N THR A 296 10.49 25.71 -28.16
CA THR A 296 11.03 26.95 -28.68
C THR A 296 9.90 27.99 -28.56
N PRO A 297 10.07 29.08 -27.79
CA PRO A 297 9.12 30.19 -27.86
C PRO A 297 8.96 30.58 -29.33
N PRO A 298 7.76 30.92 -29.82
CA PRO A 298 7.60 31.34 -31.19
C PRO A 298 8.47 32.58 -31.39
N THR A 299 9.61 32.40 -32.05
CA THR A 299 10.39 33.51 -32.59
C THR A 299 9.46 34.16 -33.59
N THR A 300 9.05 35.39 -33.33
CA THR A 300 8.40 36.25 -34.32
C THR A 300 9.34 36.39 -35.51
N THR A 301 9.21 35.52 -36.50
CA THR A 301 9.81 35.72 -37.81
C THR A 301 9.01 36.82 -38.48
N THR A 302 9.52 38.04 -38.42
CA THR A 302 9.15 39.11 -39.35
C THR A 302 9.50 38.63 -40.75
N THR A 303 8.52 38.11 -41.48
CA THR A 303 8.64 37.91 -42.92
C THR A 303 8.77 39.29 -43.59
N PRO A 304 9.81 39.54 -44.39
CA PRO A 304 9.86 40.76 -45.19
C PRO A 304 8.77 40.68 -46.27
N THR A 305 7.82 41.61 -46.17
CA THR A 305 6.78 41.87 -47.17
C THR A 305 7.45 42.12 -48.52
N THR A 306 7.32 41.17 -49.44
CA THR A 306 7.71 41.37 -50.84
C THR A 306 6.49 41.87 -51.58
N THR A 307 6.47 43.16 -51.89
CA THR A 307 5.45 43.82 -52.68
C THR A 307 5.45 43.25 -54.10
N THR A 308 4.44 42.45 -54.44
CA THR A 308 4.13 42.13 -55.84
C THR A 308 2.79 42.75 -56.18
N THR A 309 2.84 43.80 -57.00
CA THR A 309 1.70 44.46 -57.61
C THR A 309 1.06 43.54 -58.64
N THR A 310 -0.25 43.35 -58.57
CA THR A 310 -1.05 42.78 -59.67
C THR A 310 -2.33 43.61 -59.80
N PRO A 311 -2.70 44.03 -61.02
CA PRO A 311 -3.65 45.12 -61.23
C PRO A 311 -5.11 44.69 -61.05
N THR A 312 -5.86 45.55 -60.35
CA THR A 312 -7.31 45.49 -60.19
C THR A 312 -8.00 45.83 -61.50
N THR A 313 -8.86 44.94 -62.01
CA THR A 313 -9.86 45.29 -63.03
C THR A 313 -11.26 45.23 -62.42
N THR A 314 -11.90 46.40 -62.45
CA THR A 314 -13.25 46.72 -61.98
C THR A 314 -14.31 46.10 -62.89
N THR A 315 -15.32 45.44 -62.33
CA THR A 315 -16.68 45.42 -62.93
C THR A 315 -17.77 45.47 -61.85
N THR A 316 -18.75 46.32 -62.14
CA THR A 316 -19.90 46.79 -61.34
C THR A 316 -21.04 45.76 -61.27
N PRO A 317 -21.87 45.75 -60.21
CA PRO A 317 -23.01 44.84 -60.10
C PRO A 317 -24.24 45.39 -60.83
N THR A 318 -25.03 44.51 -61.48
CA THR A 318 -26.38 44.83 -61.96
C THR A 318 -27.38 43.78 -61.48
N THR A 319 -28.46 44.28 -60.87
CA THR A 319 -29.66 43.62 -60.38
C THR A 319 -30.67 43.36 -61.50
N THR A 320 -31.35 42.20 -61.52
CA THR A 320 -32.78 42.09 -61.89
C THR A 320 -33.39 40.76 -61.42
N THR A 321 -34.73 40.72 -61.41
CA THR A 321 -35.64 40.03 -60.49
C THR A 321 -36.65 39.13 -61.25
N THR A 322 -37.19 38.10 -60.56
CA THR A 322 -38.45 37.32 -60.77
C THR A 322 -38.59 36.39 -62.01
N THR A 323 -39.34 35.27 -62.09
CA THR A 323 -40.03 34.19 -61.28
C THR A 323 -40.73 33.28 -62.36
N PRO A 324 -41.58 32.27 -62.06
CA PRO A 324 -41.36 30.86 -61.69
C PRO A 324 -41.64 29.83 -62.83
N THR A 325 -41.24 28.56 -62.68
CA THR A 325 -42.04 27.42 -63.22
C THR A 325 -41.76 26.09 -62.50
N THR A 326 -42.76 25.23 -62.62
CA THR A 326 -43.25 24.16 -61.74
C THR A 326 -42.74 22.75 -62.11
N ILE A 327 -42.56 21.89 -61.08
CA ILE A 327 -42.68 20.40 -60.99
C ILE A 327 -42.02 19.52 -62.07
N THR A 328 -41.11 18.61 -61.64
CA THR A 328 -41.27 17.12 -61.73
C THR A 328 -40.05 16.38 -61.15
N THR A 329 -40.32 15.33 -60.36
CA THR A 329 -39.37 14.32 -59.85
C THR A 329 -38.93 13.40 -61.01
N PRO A 330 -37.69 12.87 -61.03
CA PRO A 330 -37.53 11.42 -60.80
C PRO A 330 -36.20 10.97 -60.13
N THR A 331 -36.35 9.95 -59.28
CA THR A 331 -35.60 8.68 -59.19
C THR A 331 -34.06 8.67 -59.11
N THR A 332 -33.58 8.18 -57.97
CA THR A 332 -32.21 7.71 -57.69
C THR A 332 -31.87 6.43 -58.45
N THR A 333 -30.73 6.42 -59.17
CA THR A 333 -30.05 5.20 -59.60
C THR A 333 -28.57 5.30 -59.23
N THR A 334 -28.10 4.31 -58.49
CA THR A 334 -26.72 4.14 -58.01
C THR A 334 -25.83 3.61 -59.12
N THR A 335 -24.70 4.26 -59.39
CA THR A 335 -23.61 3.71 -60.20
C THR A 335 -22.28 3.90 -59.49
N THR A 336 -21.66 2.78 -59.14
CA THR A 336 -20.27 2.63 -58.67
C THR A 336 -19.30 2.74 -59.85
N PRO A 337 -18.14 3.41 -59.71
CA PRO A 337 -17.01 3.20 -60.62
C PRO A 337 -15.95 2.29 -59.98
N THR A 338 -15.57 1.27 -60.75
CA THR A 338 -14.43 0.37 -60.57
C THR A 338 -13.16 1.02 -61.10
N THR A 339 -12.03 0.86 -60.40
CA THR A 339 -10.69 0.92 -61.01
C THR A 339 -9.76 -0.13 -60.40
N THR A 340 -9.08 -0.80 -61.32
CA THR A 340 -8.17 -1.95 -61.25
C THR A 340 -6.79 -1.63 -60.68
N THR A 341 -6.20 -2.56 -59.91
CA THR A 341 -4.74 -2.76 -59.83
C THR A 341 -4.36 -4.25 -59.73
N THR A 342 -3.28 -4.59 -60.43
CA THR A 342 -2.66 -5.89 -60.74
C THR A 342 -2.06 -6.61 -59.52
N PRO A 343 -2.04 -7.96 -59.45
CA PRO A 343 -1.42 -8.70 -58.35
C PRO A 343 0.07 -8.95 -58.58
N THR A 344 0.89 -8.65 -57.57
CA THR A 344 2.30 -9.05 -57.49
C THR A 344 2.43 -10.27 -56.58
N THR A 345 2.86 -11.39 -57.13
CA THR A 345 3.14 -12.64 -56.41
C THR A 345 4.48 -12.53 -55.69
N ILE A 346 4.50 -12.69 -54.35
CA ILE A 346 5.73 -13.02 -53.60
C ILE A 346 5.42 -14.20 -52.69
N THR A 347 6.22 -15.24 -52.88
CA THR A 347 6.22 -16.56 -52.25
C THR A 347 6.48 -16.46 -50.74
N THR A 348 5.63 -17.06 -49.92
CA THR A 348 5.87 -17.25 -48.48
C THR A 348 6.32 -18.68 -48.22
N THR A 349 7.55 -18.84 -47.73
CA THR A 349 8.08 -20.10 -47.17
C THR A 349 7.68 -20.21 -45.70
N THR A 350 6.89 -21.23 -45.37
CA THR A 350 6.55 -21.66 -44.01
C THR A 350 7.72 -22.42 -43.38
N PRO A 351 8.16 -22.10 -42.14
CA PRO A 351 8.90 -23.04 -41.33
C PRO A 351 7.95 -23.75 -40.36
N THR A 352 7.81 -25.06 -40.56
CA THR A 352 7.27 -26.01 -39.59
C THR A 352 8.24 -26.11 -38.41
N ILE A 353 7.77 -25.84 -37.19
CA ILE A 353 8.45 -26.30 -35.96
C ILE A 353 7.47 -27.07 -35.09
N THR A 354 7.93 -28.29 -34.81
CA THR A 354 7.37 -29.40 -34.05
C THR A 354 7.10 -29.04 -32.59
N THR A 355 5.88 -29.28 -32.11
CA THR A 355 5.55 -29.28 -30.67
C THR A 355 5.78 -30.68 -30.10
N THR A 356 6.70 -30.78 -29.15
CA THR A 356 6.94 -31.98 -28.33
C THR A 356 5.94 -32.00 -27.18
N THR A 357 5.00 -32.94 -27.22
CA THR A 357 4.08 -33.26 -26.11
C THR A 357 4.63 -34.44 -25.30
N THR A 358 4.74 -34.28 -23.98
CA THR A 358 5.00 -35.38 -23.01
C THR A 358 3.88 -35.36 -21.96
N PRO A 359 3.42 -36.52 -21.46
CA PRO A 359 1.99 -36.73 -21.18
C PRO A 359 1.58 -36.45 -19.74
N THR A 360 0.38 -35.88 -19.58
CA THR A 360 -0.38 -35.86 -18.33
C THR A 360 -1.13 -37.18 -18.15
N THR A 361 -0.95 -37.79 -16.99
CA THR A 361 -1.65 -39.00 -16.55
C THR A 361 -3.15 -38.74 -16.38
N THR A 362 -3.94 -39.55 -17.07
CA THR A 362 -5.41 -39.58 -16.98
C THR A 362 -5.82 -40.40 -15.75
N THR A 363 -6.61 -39.83 -14.85
CA THR A 363 -7.34 -40.57 -13.81
C THR A 363 -8.81 -40.68 -14.19
N THR A 364 -9.28 -41.92 -14.26
CA THR A 364 -10.66 -42.36 -14.51
C THR A 364 -11.62 -41.87 -13.41
N PRO A 365 -12.90 -41.56 -13.71
CA PRO A 365 -13.85 -41.14 -12.70
C PRO A 365 -14.43 -42.37 -11.97
N THR A 366 -14.31 -42.36 -10.64
CA THR A 366 -14.98 -43.32 -9.75
C THR A 366 -16.33 -42.74 -9.31
N THR A 367 -17.40 -43.44 -9.65
CA THR A 367 -18.78 -43.22 -9.21
C THR A 367 -18.88 -43.30 -7.69
N ILE A 368 -19.42 -42.27 -7.02
CA ILE A 368 -19.80 -42.33 -5.60
C ILE A 368 -21.29 -42.04 -5.46
N THR A 369 -21.95 -43.02 -4.89
CA THR A 369 -23.36 -43.14 -4.56
C THR A 369 -23.78 -42.08 -3.53
N THR A 370 -24.92 -41.44 -3.79
CA THR A 370 -25.55 -40.46 -2.88
C THR A 370 -26.40 -41.22 -1.85
N THR A 371 -26.12 -41.04 -0.55
CA THR A 371 -27.02 -41.44 0.53
C THR A 371 -27.53 -40.21 1.27
N THR A 372 -28.84 -40.01 1.20
CA THR A 372 -29.66 -39.05 1.92
C THR A 372 -29.60 -39.27 3.44
N PRO A 373 -29.58 -38.23 4.29
CA PRO A 373 -30.05 -38.35 5.66
C PRO A 373 -31.49 -37.86 5.78
N THR A 374 -32.35 -38.75 6.28
CA THR A 374 -33.75 -38.49 6.64
C THR A 374 -33.81 -37.57 7.87
N ILE A 375 -34.66 -36.55 7.78
CA ILE A 375 -35.07 -35.67 8.88
C ILE A 375 -36.12 -36.41 9.73
N THR A 376 -35.89 -36.47 11.04
CA THR A 376 -36.95 -36.74 12.02
C THR A 376 -36.96 -35.62 13.05
N THR A 377 -38.03 -34.84 13.01
CA THR A 377 -38.45 -33.84 14.00
C THR A 377 -38.85 -34.51 15.33
N THR A 378 -38.71 -33.82 16.48
CA THR A 378 -39.78 -33.60 17.50
C THR A 378 -39.26 -32.79 18.72
N THR A 379 -39.74 -31.55 18.79
CA THR A 379 -40.13 -30.69 19.94
C THR A 379 -39.34 -30.61 21.26
N THR A 380 -39.01 -29.36 21.64
CA THR A 380 -38.74 -28.91 23.02
C THR A 380 -39.76 -27.83 23.41
N PRO A 381 -40.33 -27.82 24.64
CA PRO A 381 -41.01 -26.66 25.18
C PRO A 381 -40.15 -25.88 26.20
N THR A 382 -40.11 -24.58 25.94
CA THR A 382 -40.04 -23.34 26.74
C THR A 382 -39.95 -23.31 28.28
N THR A 383 -39.26 -22.23 28.75
CA THR A 383 -39.39 -21.41 29.99
C THR A 383 -38.90 -22.03 31.33
N THR A 384 -38.28 -21.35 32.32
CA THR A 384 -38.03 -19.92 32.65
C THR A 384 -37.01 -19.84 33.83
N SER A 385 -36.28 -18.71 33.91
CA SER A 385 -35.80 -17.93 35.09
C SER A 385 -35.77 -18.56 36.49
N THR A 386 -34.64 -18.45 37.21
CA THR A 386 -34.51 -17.71 38.50
C THR A 386 -33.08 -17.77 39.08
N THR A 387 -32.60 -16.62 39.59
CA THR A 387 -31.43 -16.44 40.49
C THR A 387 -31.74 -17.00 41.89
N PRO A 388 -30.74 -17.37 42.73
CA PRO A 388 -30.34 -16.42 43.77
C PRO A 388 -28.84 -16.47 44.19
N THR A 389 -28.49 -15.48 44.99
CA THR A 389 -27.19 -15.08 45.56
C THR A 389 -26.82 -15.84 46.85
N MET A 390 -25.52 -15.73 47.22
CA MET A 390 -24.88 -15.75 48.56
C MET A 390 -23.98 -16.94 48.96
N THR A 391 -22.68 -16.62 49.07
CA THR A 391 -21.77 -16.73 50.23
C THR A 391 -21.65 -18.07 50.99
N THR A 392 -20.43 -18.65 51.04
CA THR A 392 -19.61 -18.94 52.25
C THR A 392 -18.41 -19.85 51.95
N THR A 393 -17.24 -19.51 52.49
CA THR A 393 -16.03 -20.35 52.65
C THR A 393 -16.30 -21.44 53.72
N PRO A 394 -15.61 -22.61 53.72
CA PRO A 394 -14.30 -22.74 54.40
C PRO A 394 -13.30 -23.77 53.80
N THR A 395 -12.01 -23.43 53.94
CA THR A 395 -10.89 -24.21 54.55
C THR A 395 -10.63 -25.70 54.18
N THR A 396 -9.50 -25.91 53.50
CA THR A 396 -8.38 -26.87 53.72
C THR A 396 -8.64 -28.35 54.00
N THR A 397 -8.05 -29.25 53.19
CA THR A 397 -7.13 -30.33 53.64
C THR A 397 -6.54 -31.14 52.46
N ILE A 398 -5.23 -31.40 52.55
CA ILE A 398 -4.42 -32.33 51.74
C ILE A 398 -4.54 -33.73 52.35
N PRO A 399 -4.42 -34.81 51.56
CA PRO A 399 -3.45 -35.83 51.96
C PRO A 399 -2.61 -36.40 50.81
N THR A 400 -1.33 -36.56 51.14
CA THR A 400 -0.30 -37.42 50.52
C THR A 400 -0.65 -38.91 50.58
N THR A 401 -0.21 -39.69 49.59
CA THR A 401 0.08 -41.12 49.78
C THR A 401 1.28 -41.59 48.96
N THR A 402 2.02 -42.48 49.61
CA THR A 402 3.39 -42.94 49.35
C THR A 402 3.41 -44.25 48.55
N THR A 403 4.52 -44.42 47.84
CA THR A 403 5.16 -45.58 47.20
C THR A 403 4.80 -46.99 47.71
N THR A 404 4.65 -47.96 46.80
CA THR A 404 5.10 -49.36 47.01
C THR A 404 5.46 -50.05 45.68
N VAL A 405 6.58 -50.79 45.71
CA VAL A 405 7.08 -51.74 44.70
C VAL A 405 6.90 -53.16 45.28
N PRO A 406 6.67 -54.19 44.45
CA PRO A 406 7.47 -55.41 44.61
C PRO A 406 7.89 -56.07 43.28
N ALA A 407 8.86 -56.99 43.41
CA ALA A 407 9.75 -57.51 42.38
C ALA A 407 9.34 -58.87 41.74
N THR A 408 9.78 -59.02 40.48
CA THR A 408 10.34 -60.20 39.76
C THR A 408 9.76 -61.62 39.90
N THR A 409 9.48 -62.23 38.74
CA THR A 409 9.80 -63.63 38.43
C THR A 409 10.17 -63.80 36.95
N THR A 410 11.11 -64.70 36.70
CA THR A 410 11.91 -64.91 35.48
C THR A 410 11.25 -65.91 34.52
N ASN A 411 11.23 -65.67 33.20
CA ASN A 411 11.84 -66.57 32.20
C ASN A 411 11.64 -66.19 30.71
N ARG A 412 12.69 -66.54 29.97
CA ARG A 412 12.83 -66.83 28.52
C ARG A 412 13.07 -65.67 27.53
N ALA A 413 14.33 -65.64 27.10
CA ALA A 413 14.90 -64.84 26.04
C ALA A 413 14.28 -65.13 24.66
N THR A 414 13.99 -64.07 23.91
CA THR A 414 13.99 -64.08 22.44
C THR A 414 14.82 -62.88 21.99
N ILE A 415 15.83 -63.16 21.18
CA ILE A 415 16.78 -62.17 20.65
C ILE A 415 16.03 -61.31 19.62
N ILE A 416 15.85 -60.02 19.92
CA ILE A 416 15.55 -58.98 18.92
C ILE A 416 16.64 -57.93 19.04
N THR A 417 17.38 -57.77 17.94
CA THR A 417 18.45 -56.80 17.74
C THR A 417 17.93 -55.38 18.01
N ARG A 418 18.45 -54.79 19.08
CA ARG A 418 18.20 -53.40 19.47
C ARG A 418 18.95 -52.49 18.49
N THR A 419 18.23 -51.93 17.52
CA THR A 419 18.73 -50.78 16.74
C THR A 419 18.90 -49.63 17.72
N THR A 420 20.14 -49.26 18.01
CA THR A 420 20.48 -48.05 18.74
C THR A 420 19.96 -46.85 17.95
N ARG A 421 18.95 -46.17 18.50
CA ARG A 421 18.57 -44.82 18.06
C ARG A 421 19.82 -43.93 18.12
N PRO A 422 20.17 -43.18 17.06
CA PRO A 422 21.27 -42.24 17.14
C PRO A 422 20.97 -41.23 18.24
N LEU A 423 21.95 -40.97 19.09
CA LEU A 423 21.96 -39.83 19.99
C LEU A 423 21.81 -38.58 19.10
N THR A 424 20.64 -37.94 19.11
CA THR A 424 20.44 -36.65 18.45
C THR A 424 21.42 -35.67 19.08
N THR A 425 22.37 -35.20 18.29
CA THR A 425 23.16 -34.01 18.59
C THR A 425 22.21 -32.89 19.02
N PRO A 426 22.54 -32.11 20.08
CA PRO A 426 21.74 -30.95 20.41
C PRO A 426 21.72 -30.05 19.17
N HIS A 427 20.54 -29.81 18.61
CA HIS A 427 20.39 -28.83 17.55
C HIS A 427 20.97 -27.52 18.10
N SER A 428 22.02 -27.00 17.48
CA SER A 428 22.54 -25.68 17.79
C SER A 428 21.38 -24.70 17.69
N LEU A 429 21.12 -23.95 18.75
CA LEU A 429 20.12 -22.91 18.73
C LEU A 429 20.55 -21.83 17.72
N VAL A 430 19.70 -21.59 16.72
CA VAL A 430 19.97 -20.64 15.63
C VAL A 430 19.01 -19.46 15.70
N CYS A 431 19.45 -18.32 15.19
CA CYS A 431 18.61 -17.14 15.02
C CYS A 431 18.18 -16.93 13.56
N GLY A 432 17.25 -15.99 13.37
CA GLY A 432 16.91 -15.46 12.04
C GLY A 432 16.07 -16.41 11.18
N GLN A 433 15.48 -17.44 11.80
CA GLN A 433 14.58 -18.39 11.12
C GLN A 433 13.12 -17.97 11.31
N ALA A 434 12.38 -17.88 10.20
CA ALA A 434 10.94 -17.61 10.22
C ALA A 434 10.21 -18.71 9.45
N PRO A 435 9.92 -19.87 10.07
CA PRO A 435 9.38 -21.05 9.38
C PRO A 435 8.04 -20.81 8.69
N ARG A 436 7.20 -19.93 9.25
CA ARG A 436 5.88 -19.57 8.70
C ARG A 436 5.94 -18.42 7.69
N ASN A 437 7.14 -17.93 7.41
CA ASN A 437 7.38 -16.83 6.50
C ASN A 437 7.92 -17.38 5.16
N SER A 438 7.04 -18.03 4.40
CA SER A 438 7.30 -18.55 3.06
C SER A 438 7.18 -17.43 2.02
N ARG A 439 8.07 -16.45 2.10
CA ARG A 439 8.05 -15.21 1.30
C ARG A 439 8.35 -15.36 -0.21
N ASN A 440 8.26 -16.59 -0.74
CA ASN A 440 8.11 -16.82 -2.19
C ASN A 440 6.69 -16.48 -2.69
N MET A 441 5.77 -16.11 -1.80
CA MET A 441 4.43 -15.57 -2.13
C MET A 441 4.29 -14.19 -1.47
N GLY A 442 4.30 -13.13 -2.30
CA GLY A 442 4.31 -11.72 -1.90
C GLY A 442 2.98 -11.18 -1.34
N GLY A 443 2.36 -11.86 -0.38
CA GLY A 443 1.12 -11.40 0.25
C GLY A 443 1.34 -10.27 1.28
N PRO A 444 0.49 -9.22 1.32
CA PRO A 444 0.61 -8.10 2.25
C PRO A 444 0.13 -8.41 3.68
N SER A 445 -0.64 -9.48 3.89
CA SER A 445 -1.20 -9.82 5.20
C SER A 445 -0.22 -10.61 6.07
N VAL A 446 0.10 -10.06 7.24
CA VAL A 446 0.85 -10.76 8.29
C VAL A 446 -0.04 -11.86 8.86
N VAL A 447 0.43 -13.11 8.82
CA VAL A 447 -0.20 -14.22 9.55
C VAL A 447 0.58 -14.48 10.84
N ALA A 448 -0.05 -15.18 11.78
CA ALA A 448 0.63 -15.56 13.01
C ALA A 448 1.93 -16.32 12.69
N GLY A 449 3.04 -15.87 13.27
CA GLY A 449 4.36 -16.47 13.05
C GLY A 449 5.09 -16.00 11.80
N SER A 450 4.53 -15.09 10.99
CA SER A 450 5.29 -14.44 9.91
C SER A 450 6.53 -13.71 10.45
N TRP A 451 6.41 -13.10 11.63
CA TRP A 451 7.51 -12.42 12.33
C TRP A 451 7.64 -12.95 13.75
N PRO A 452 8.23 -14.15 13.94
CA PRO A 452 8.17 -14.89 15.19
C PRO A 452 8.99 -14.27 16.34
N TRP A 453 9.80 -13.26 16.06
CA TRP A 453 10.56 -12.50 17.05
C TRP A 453 9.82 -11.29 17.59
N MET A 454 8.66 -10.92 17.04
CA MET A 454 7.98 -9.68 17.44
C MET A 454 7.49 -9.74 18.89
N ALA A 455 7.80 -8.69 19.64
CA ALA A 455 7.42 -8.52 21.03
C ALA A 455 6.54 -7.27 21.19
N SER A 456 5.41 -7.44 21.87
CA SER A 456 4.57 -6.32 22.33
C SER A 456 4.98 -5.99 23.76
N LEU A 457 5.56 -4.82 23.98
CA LEU A 457 5.88 -4.31 25.31
C LEU A 457 4.66 -3.61 25.88
N GLN A 458 4.19 -4.09 27.02
CA GLN A 458 3.01 -3.57 27.68
C GLN A 458 3.36 -2.97 29.04
N LYS A 459 2.71 -1.85 29.33
CA LYS A 459 2.70 -1.23 30.66
C LYS A 459 1.27 -1.23 31.16
N ASN A 460 1.03 -1.78 32.35
CA ASN A 460 -0.32 -1.95 32.91
C ASN A 460 -1.30 -2.67 31.95
N GLY A 461 -0.82 -3.66 31.18
CA GLY A 461 -1.61 -4.43 30.22
C GLY A 461 -1.94 -3.73 28.90
N SER A 462 -1.46 -2.49 28.69
CA SER A 462 -1.63 -1.76 27.43
C SER A 462 -0.34 -1.77 26.62
N HIS A 463 -0.44 -2.00 25.31
CA HIS A 463 0.69 -1.88 24.39
C HIS A 463 1.24 -0.45 24.37
N VAL A 464 2.56 -0.32 24.52
CA VAL A 464 3.27 0.98 24.46
C VAL A 464 4.24 1.03 23.29
N CYS A 465 4.99 -0.06 23.09
CA CYS A 465 6.04 -0.15 22.08
C CYS A 465 6.18 -1.55 21.51
N GLY A 466 6.76 -1.61 20.32
CA GLY A 466 7.31 -2.84 19.76
C GLY A 466 8.64 -3.23 20.41
N GLY A 467 9.04 -4.46 20.16
CA GLY A 467 10.32 -5.02 20.55
C GLY A 467 10.61 -6.28 19.73
N THR A 468 11.80 -6.84 19.94
CA THR A 468 12.26 -8.01 19.20
C THR A 468 12.97 -8.99 20.12
N LEU A 469 12.62 -10.28 20.07
CA LEU A 469 13.34 -11.35 20.76
C LEU A 469 14.69 -11.58 20.06
N VAL A 470 15.79 -11.31 20.75
CA VAL A 470 17.16 -11.33 20.19
C VAL A 470 18.04 -12.41 20.82
N ALA A 471 17.64 -12.93 21.97
CA ALA A 471 18.21 -14.12 22.60
C ALA A 471 17.09 -14.93 23.29
N LEU A 472 17.44 -16.00 24.00
CA LEU A 472 16.45 -16.85 24.68
C LEU A 472 15.67 -16.15 25.79
N ASP A 473 16.19 -15.07 26.36
CA ASP A 473 15.58 -14.37 27.49
C ASP A 473 15.67 -12.84 27.37
N SER A 474 16.03 -12.34 26.18
CA SER A 474 16.37 -10.94 25.97
C SER A 474 15.56 -10.35 24.83
N VAL A 475 14.86 -9.26 25.12
CA VAL A 475 14.11 -8.48 24.13
C VAL A 475 14.73 -7.11 23.94
N LEU A 476 14.99 -6.77 22.68
CA LEU A 476 15.51 -5.49 22.24
C LEU A 476 14.37 -4.53 21.90
N SER A 477 14.46 -3.29 22.37
CA SER A 477 13.51 -2.21 22.06
C SER A 477 14.17 -0.84 22.08
N ASN A 478 13.39 0.23 21.89
CA ASN A 478 13.83 1.61 21.92
C ASN A 478 13.83 2.14 23.37
N ALA A 479 14.91 2.81 23.80
CA ALA A 479 15.00 3.33 25.16
C ALA A 479 13.92 4.38 25.50
N ASN A 480 13.42 5.13 24.50
CA ASN A 480 12.40 6.16 24.72
C ASN A 480 11.07 5.57 25.20
N CYS A 481 10.83 4.28 24.99
CA CYS A 481 9.66 3.57 25.52
C CYS A 481 9.61 3.58 27.05
N PHE A 482 10.78 3.68 27.70
CA PHE A 482 10.94 3.60 29.16
C PHE A 482 11.12 4.97 29.82
N SER A 483 11.01 6.06 29.06
CA SER A 483 11.14 7.43 29.56
C SER A 483 10.15 7.75 30.69
N SER A 484 8.98 7.10 30.71
CA SER A 484 7.98 7.26 31.77
C SER A 484 8.27 6.46 33.04
N SER A 485 8.93 5.30 32.92
CA SER A 485 9.40 4.47 34.03
C SER A 485 10.27 3.31 33.51
N PRO A 486 11.53 3.21 33.94
CA PRO A 486 12.38 2.04 33.67
C PRO A 486 12.23 0.93 34.72
N VAL A 487 11.19 0.95 35.56
CA VAL A 487 10.99 -0.04 36.62
C VAL A 487 10.47 -1.35 36.03
N ALA A 488 11.30 -2.40 36.01
CA ALA A 488 11.03 -3.68 35.36
C ALA A 488 9.66 -4.31 35.74
N SER A 489 9.25 -4.23 37.00
CA SER A 489 7.98 -4.80 37.47
C SER A 489 6.71 -4.15 36.91
N GLU A 490 6.82 -2.96 36.29
CA GLU A 490 5.70 -2.30 35.61
C GLU A 490 5.46 -2.83 34.18
N TRP A 491 6.39 -3.63 33.66
CA TRP A 491 6.44 -4.04 32.26
C TRP A 491 6.24 -5.54 32.09
N THR A 492 5.48 -5.88 31.06
CA THR A 492 5.31 -7.25 30.57
C THR A 492 5.61 -7.30 29.08
N VAL A 493 6.15 -8.42 28.64
CA VAL A 493 6.42 -8.71 27.23
C VAL A 493 5.45 -9.78 26.76
N VAL A 494 4.80 -9.55 25.62
CA VAL A 494 3.96 -10.55 24.94
C VAL A 494 4.58 -10.95 23.62
N LEU A 495 4.91 -12.23 23.47
CA LEU A 495 5.45 -12.86 22.25
C LEU A 495 4.37 -13.68 21.53
N GLY A 496 4.58 -14.04 20.26
CA GLY A 496 3.65 -14.89 19.50
C GLY A 496 2.29 -14.24 19.19
N ARG A 497 2.17 -12.94 19.46
CA ARG A 497 0.95 -12.15 19.25
C ARG A 497 0.83 -11.70 17.80
N LEU A 498 -0.38 -11.71 17.25
CA LEU A 498 -0.70 -11.11 15.96
C LEU A 498 -1.58 -9.86 16.12
N LYS A 499 -2.60 -9.93 16.98
CA LYS A 499 -3.64 -8.91 17.17
C LYS A 499 -3.48 -8.23 18.53
N LEU A 500 -3.52 -6.90 18.61
CA LEU A 500 -3.58 -6.25 19.93
C LEU A 500 -4.94 -6.48 20.59
N ASN A 501 -6.03 -6.52 19.83
CA ASN A 501 -7.37 -6.78 20.32
C ASN A 501 -7.88 -8.15 19.85
N GLY A 502 -8.50 -8.91 20.77
CA GLY A 502 -9.04 -10.24 20.52
C GLY A 502 -8.13 -11.38 20.98
N SER A 503 -8.40 -12.59 20.51
CA SER A 503 -7.70 -13.81 20.93
C SER A 503 -6.49 -14.12 20.05
N ASN A 504 -5.37 -14.47 20.68
CA ASN A 504 -4.17 -14.99 20.01
C ASN A 504 -3.84 -16.39 20.57
N PRO A 505 -3.93 -17.46 19.76
CA PRO A 505 -3.76 -18.82 20.26
C PRO A 505 -2.31 -19.20 20.61
N PHE A 506 -1.33 -18.39 20.18
CA PHE A 506 0.11 -18.68 20.34
C PHE A 506 0.82 -17.66 21.22
N GLU A 507 0.09 -16.76 21.89
CA GLU A 507 0.73 -15.70 22.66
C GLU A 507 1.26 -16.20 23.99
N VAL A 508 2.42 -15.69 24.38
CA VAL A 508 3.05 -15.97 25.68
C VAL A 508 3.37 -14.64 26.34
N THR A 509 2.85 -14.44 27.55
CA THR A 509 3.13 -13.25 28.36
C THR A 509 4.19 -13.57 29.41
N LEU A 510 5.24 -12.75 29.47
CA LEU A 510 6.37 -12.90 30.38
C LEU A 510 6.60 -11.60 31.15
N ASN A 511 6.96 -11.74 32.43
CA ASN A 511 7.35 -10.60 33.25
C ASN A 511 8.77 -10.17 32.91
N VAL A 512 9.09 -8.90 33.19
CA VAL A 512 10.42 -8.34 32.99
C VAL A 512 11.13 -8.28 34.35
N THR A 513 12.34 -8.81 34.43
CA THR A 513 13.16 -8.80 35.67
C THR A 513 14.13 -7.63 35.71
N ASN A 514 14.59 -7.18 34.54
CA ASN A 514 15.55 -6.08 34.44
C ASN A 514 15.37 -5.34 33.11
N ILE A 515 15.60 -4.02 33.12
CA ILE A 515 15.62 -3.17 31.94
C ILE A 515 16.94 -2.41 31.95
N THR A 516 17.75 -2.60 30.91
CA THR A 516 19.05 -1.94 30.76
C THR A 516 19.00 -1.05 29.54
N LEU A 517 19.36 0.23 29.69
CA LEU A 517 19.31 1.24 28.64
C LEU A 517 20.73 1.55 28.15
N SER A 518 20.90 1.71 26.84
CA SER A 518 22.17 2.20 26.29
C SER A 518 22.37 3.67 26.67
N ASN A 519 23.63 4.08 26.80
CA ASN A 519 24.02 5.45 27.14
C ASN A 519 24.86 6.08 26.02
N THR A 520 24.29 6.12 24.81
CA THR A 520 24.91 6.75 23.64
C THR A 520 24.29 8.13 23.39
N THR A 521 25.03 9.02 22.72
CA THR A 521 24.53 10.33 22.32
C THR A 521 23.54 10.20 21.16
N GLY A 522 22.28 10.57 21.37
CA GLY A 522 21.23 10.52 20.35
C GLY A 522 20.20 9.42 20.58
N THR A 523 19.96 8.58 19.56
CA THR A 523 19.03 7.44 19.66
C THR A 523 19.60 6.39 20.62
N ASN A 524 18.78 5.90 21.54
CA ASN A 524 19.17 4.86 22.49
C ASN A 524 18.26 3.62 22.38
N ILE A 525 18.82 2.47 22.72
CA ILE A 525 18.13 1.17 22.73
C ILE A 525 18.05 0.62 24.16
N ALA A 526 17.20 -0.37 24.35
CA ALA A 526 16.97 -1.02 25.64
C ALA A 526 16.95 -2.54 25.48
N ILE A 527 17.52 -3.23 26.46
CA ILE A 527 17.38 -4.68 26.62
C ILE A 527 16.51 -4.96 27.84
N LEU A 528 15.48 -5.79 27.64
CA LEU A 528 14.61 -6.29 28.68
C LEU A 528 14.96 -7.75 28.93
N ARG A 529 15.33 -8.09 30.16
CA ARG A 529 15.54 -9.48 30.59
C ARG A 529 14.21 -10.07 31.05
N LEU A 530 13.81 -11.18 30.44
CA LEU A 530 12.57 -11.91 30.71
C LEU A 530 12.72 -12.77 31.98
N SER A 531 11.63 -12.95 32.72
CA SER A 531 11.60 -13.78 33.93
C SER A 531 11.80 -15.28 33.66
N ALA A 532 11.60 -15.72 32.43
CA ALA A 532 11.80 -17.09 31.98
C ALA A 532 12.05 -17.11 30.46
N GLN A 533 12.74 -18.15 29.99
CA GLN A 533 12.92 -18.38 28.55
C GLN A 533 11.60 -18.88 27.94
N PRO A 534 11.08 -18.26 26.87
CA PRO A 534 9.90 -18.76 26.18
C PRO A 534 10.25 -20.08 25.47
N THR A 535 9.27 -20.96 25.34
CA THR A 535 9.40 -22.12 24.46
C THR A 535 9.44 -21.67 23.01
N LEU A 536 10.52 -22.02 22.30
CA LEU A 536 10.65 -21.69 20.88
C LEU A 536 9.68 -22.55 20.06
N THR A 537 8.96 -21.89 19.16
CA THR A 537 7.95 -22.49 18.28
C THR A 537 8.01 -21.82 16.90
N ASP A 538 7.23 -22.29 15.94
CA ASP A 538 7.05 -21.61 14.65
C ASP A 538 6.59 -20.13 14.78
N TYR A 539 6.07 -19.74 15.94
CA TYR A 539 5.52 -18.41 16.25
C TYR A 539 6.41 -17.58 17.19
N ILE A 540 7.40 -18.22 17.82
CA ILE A 540 8.34 -17.60 18.77
C ILE A 540 9.75 -18.08 18.43
N GLN A 541 10.53 -17.24 17.79
CA GLN A 541 11.93 -17.50 17.40
C GLN A 541 12.75 -16.22 17.56
N PRO A 542 14.04 -16.31 17.92
CA PRO A 542 14.91 -15.15 17.99
C PRO A 542 15.36 -14.69 16.59
N ILE A 543 15.49 -13.38 16.38
CA ILE A 543 16.13 -12.81 15.18
C ILE A 543 17.65 -12.74 15.36
N CYS A 544 18.42 -12.75 14.26
CA CYS A 544 19.84 -12.43 14.34
C CYS A 544 20.06 -10.92 14.44
N LEU A 545 21.09 -10.51 15.16
CA LEU A 545 21.56 -9.11 15.12
C LEU A 545 22.50 -8.91 13.92
N ASP A 546 22.54 -7.69 13.37
CA ASP A 546 23.39 -7.38 12.21
C ASP A 546 24.88 -7.66 12.44
N ASN A 547 25.39 -7.47 13.67
CA ASN A 547 26.76 -7.79 14.08
C ASN A 547 27.80 -7.20 13.09
N GLY A 548 27.65 -5.92 12.76
CA GLY A 548 28.52 -5.20 11.82
C GLY A 548 28.26 -5.47 10.33
N ARG A 549 27.22 -6.23 9.97
CA ARG A 549 26.86 -6.47 8.57
C ARG A 549 26.52 -5.18 7.82
N THR A 550 26.87 -5.18 6.54
CA THR A 550 26.46 -4.13 5.61
C THR A 550 25.28 -4.59 4.77
N PHE A 551 24.30 -3.72 4.63
CA PHE A 551 23.14 -3.91 3.78
C PHE A 551 23.31 -3.03 2.55
N ALA A 552 23.42 -3.66 1.37
CA ALA A 552 23.66 -2.96 0.12
C ALA A 552 22.45 -2.11 -0.29
N GLU A 553 22.68 -1.02 -1.02
CA GLU A 553 21.62 -0.23 -1.64
C GLU A 553 20.77 -1.12 -2.57
N GLY A 554 19.45 -0.95 -2.53
CA GLY A 554 18.48 -1.79 -3.20
C GLY A 554 18.09 -3.08 -2.44
N LEU A 555 18.75 -3.40 -1.31
CA LEU A 555 18.35 -4.56 -0.52
C LEU A 555 16.97 -4.34 0.11
N VAL A 556 16.06 -5.29 -0.13
CA VAL A 556 14.71 -5.27 0.44
C VAL A 556 14.76 -5.62 1.92
N CYS A 557 14.20 -4.72 2.73
CA CYS A 557 14.05 -4.86 4.17
C CYS A 557 12.58 -4.65 4.57
N TRP A 558 12.27 -5.01 5.81
CA TRP A 558 10.91 -4.97 6.33
C TRP A 558 10.90 -4.34 7.71
N ALA A 559 9.95 -3.44 7.94
CA ALA A 559 9.59 -2.98 9.27
C ALA A 559 8.29 -3.67 9.69
N ALA A 560 8.18 -4.04 10.96
CA ALA A 560 6.92 -4.57 11.50
C ALA A 560 6.63 -3.97 12.87
N GLY A 561 5.35 -3.83 13.20
CA GLY A 561 4.93 -3.23 14.46
C GLY A 561 3.42 -3.17 14.62
N TRP A 562 2.99 -2.74 15.80
CA TRP A 562 1.60 -2.42 16.07
C TRP A 562 1.44 -0.92 16.28
N SER A 563 0.41 -0.37 15.67
CA SER A 563 0.04 1.02 15.88
C SER A 563 -1.47 1.13 16.06
N PRO A 564 -1.95 1.79 17.13
CA PRO A 564 -3.36 1.96 17.36
C PRO A 564 -4.10 2.47 16.11
N GLY A 565 -5.21 1.83 15.79
CA GLY A 565 -6.07 2.16 14.64
C GLY A 565 -5.56 1.74 13.25
N ARG A 566 -4.33 1.24 13.06
CA ARG A 566 -3.88 0.77 11.73
C ARG A 566 -4.33 -0.64 11.38
N GLY A 567 -4.49 -1.51 12.37
CA GLY A 567 -4.86 -2.91 12.16
C GLY A 567 -6.35 -3.19 12.21
N GLY A 568 -7.19 -2.19 11.96
CA GLY A 568 -8.65 -2.29 12.09
C GLY A 568 -9.10 -2.52 13.54
N ALA A 569 -10.30 -3.07 13.73
CA ALA A 569 -10.88 -3.31 15.05
C ALA A 569 -10.03 -4.24 15.94
N GLU A 570 -9.35 -5.20 15.32
CA GLU A 570 -8.49 -6.17 16.01
C GLU A 570 -7.06 -5.65 16.22
N GLU A 571 -6.70 -4.50 15.65
CA GLU A 571 -5.35 -3.94 15.71
C GLU A 571 -4.27 -4.98 15.35
N VAL A 572 -4.48 -5.65 14.21
CA VAL A 572 -3.53 -6.62 13.62
C VAL A 572 -2.16 -5.97 13.39
N MET A 573 -1.08 -6.72 13.61
CA MET A 573 0.29 -6.31 13.30
C MET A 573 0.42 -5.87 11.84
N GLN A 574 1.10 -4.75 11.64
CA GLN A 574 1.39 -4.22 10.31
C GLN A 574 2.82 -4.56 9.91
N GLN A 575 3.03 -4.71 8.61
CA GLN A 575 4.36 -4.83 8.02
C GLN A 575 4.52 -3.81 6.89
N PHE A 576 5.72 -3.26 6.76
CA PHE A 576 6.08 -2.29 5.74
C PHE A 576 7.31 -2.79 5.00
N GLN A 577 7.19 -3.00 3.70
CA GLN A 577 8.34 -3.23 2.83
C GLN A 577 9.05 -1.91 2.56
N THR A 578 10.37 -1.94 2.57
CA THR A 578 11.22 -0.82 2.19
C THR A 578 12.51 -1.33 1.57
N SER A 579 13.27 -0.47 0.93
CA SER A 579 14.59 -0.80 0.39
C SER A 579 15.65 0.08 1.04
N VAL A 580 16.86 -0.45 1.19
CA VAL A 580 18.01 0.35 1.58
C VAL A 580 18.34 1.32 0.44
N VAL A 581 18.47 2.62 0.75
CA VAL A 581 18.76 3.69 -0.21
C VAL A 581 19.98 4.51 0.23
N ASN A 582 20.55 5.26 -0.70
CA ASN A 582 21.60 6.21 -0.38
C ASN A 582 21.11 7.30 0.60
N CYS A 583 21.86 7.53 1.67
CA CYS A 583 21.57 8.56 2.67
C CYS A 583 21.76 10.01 2.18
N GLY A 584 22.35 10.22 1.01
CA GLY A 584 22.69 11.54 0.49
C GLY A 584 23.55 12.34 1.49
N SER A 585 23.16 13.59 1.76
CA SER A 585 23.87 14.47 2.71
C SER A 585 23.73 14.07 4.19
N SER A 586 22.91 13.06 4.51
CA SER A 586 22.78 12.50 5.86
C SER A 586 23.67 11.26 6.08
N SER A 587 24.58 10.96 5.15
CA SER A 587 25.46 9.79 5.24
C SER A 587 26.46 9.92 6.39
N SER A 588 26.25 9.16 7.46
CA SER A 588 27.29 8.78 8.42
C SER A 588 27.55 7.27 8.35
N SER A 589 28.72 6.82 8.81
CA SER A 589 29.04 5.39 8.92
C SER A 589 28.07 4.63 9.85
N GLU A 590 27.43 5.36 10.76
CA GLU A 590 26.47 4.85 11.75
C GLU A 590 25.02 4.89 11.24
N SER A 591 24.78 5.41 10.03
CA SER A 591 23.43 5.56 9.48
C SER A 591 23.12 4.49 8.44
N ILE A 592 21.86 4.08 8.41
CA ILE A 592 21.24 3.34 7.32
C ILE A 592 19.99 4.11 6.89
N CYS A 593 19.80 4.23 5.57
CA CYS A 593 18.66 4.94 5.02
C CYS A 593 17.79 4.01 4.22
N THR A 594 16.49 4.29 4.25
CA THR A 594 15.49 3.52 3.51
C THR A 594 14.52 4.42 2.78
N ASP A 595 13.77 3.84 1.84
CA ASP A 595 12.55 4.46 1.33
C ASP A 595 11.61 4.82 2.49
N VAL A 596 10.78 5.84 2.28
CA VAL A 596 9.83 6.32 3.29
C VAL A 596 8.72 5.30 3.47
N PHE A 597 8.51 4.86 4.71
CA PHE A 597 7.35 4.07 5.11
C PHE A 597 6.73 4.65 6.36
N ALA A 598 5.48 4.32 6.63
CA ALA A 598 4.77 4.99 7.70
C ALA A 598 5.10 4.38 9.07
N LEU A 599 5.70 5.18 9.95
CA LEU A 599 5.91 4.88 11.37
C LEU A 599 4.99 5.72 12.28
N GLN A 600 4.45 5.12 13.35
CA GLN A 600 3.84 5.83 14.48
C GLN A 600 4.52 5.45 15.79
N GLN A 601 4.06 6.07 16.86
CA GLN A 601 4.59 5.85 18.21
C GLN A 601 4.58 4.37 18.63
N GLY A 602 3.52 3.62 18.31
CA GLY A 602 3.44 2.19 18.67
C GLY A 602 4.45 1.31 17.92
N ASP A 603 4.89 1.72 16.72
CA ASP A 603 5.92 1.01 15.96
C ASP A 603 7.33 1.20 16.56
N SER A 604 7.49 2.16 17.48
CA SER A 604 8.77 2.44 18.14
C SER A 604 9.25 1.22 18.92
N GLY A 605 10.53 0.89 18.79
CA GLY A 605 11.13 -0.30 19.38
C GLY A 605 11.02 -1.57 18.53
N GLY A 606 10.19 -1.57 17.49
CA GLY A 606 10.14 -2.67 16.53
C GLY A 606 11.42 -2.78 15.66
N PRO A 607 11.59 -3.88 14.92
CA PRO A 607 12.76 -4.10 14.07
C PRO A 607 12.57 -3.53 12.66
N LEU A 608 13.65 -2.96 12.09
CA LEU A 608 13.89 -3.06 10.65
C LEU A 608 14.72 -4.31 10.40
N MET A 609 14.20 -5.24 9.61
CA MET A 609 14.83 -6.53 9.36
C MET A 609 15.09 -6.76 7.88
N CYS A 610 16.29 -7.22 7.57
CA CYS A 610 16.74 -7.51 6.22
C CYS A 610 17.13 -8.99 6.13
N LYS A 611 16.89 -9.62 4.98
CA LYS A 611 17.25 -11.03 4.77
C LYS A 611 18.56 -11.12 4.00
N GLN A 612 19.53 -11.86 4.54
CA GLN A 612 20.82 -12.15 3.90
C GLN A 612 21.21 -13.60 4.20
N ASP A 613 21.89 -14.29 3.28
CA ASP A 613 22.40 -15.65 3.49
C ASP A 613 21.35 -16.66 4.00
N GLY A 614 20.08 -16.48 3.62
CA GLY A 614 18.97 -17.32 4.06
C GLY A 614 18.44 -17.05 5.47
N SER A 615 19.01 -16.10 6.21
CA SER A 615 18.61 -15.73 7.58
C SER A 615 18.14 -14.28 7.68
N TRP A 616 17.31 -13.98 8.68
CA TRP A 616 16.83 -12.63 8.97
C TRP A 616 17.70 -11.94 10.02
N PHE A 617 18.08 -10.70 9.71
CA PHE A 617 18.91 -9.85 10.56
C PHE A 617 18.16 -8.57 10.91
N GLN A 618 18.17 -8.18 12.18
CA GLN A 618 17.71 -6.87 12.61
C GLN A 618 18.82 -5.84 12.36
N ALA A 619 18.56 -4.89 11.48
CA ALA A 619 19.49 -3.83 11.10
C ALA A 619 19.31 -2.56 11.95
N VAL A 620 18.09 -2.32 12.46
CA VAL A 620 17.71 -1.08 13.17
C VAL A 620 16.67 -1.39 14.24
N VAL A 621 16.70 -0.61 15.33
CA VAL A 621 15.57 -0.43 16.25
C VAL A 621 14.79 0.82 15.82
N LEU A 622 13.53 0.63 15.42
CA LEU A 622 12.70 1.71 14.90
C LEU A 622 12.48 2.79 15.96
N THR A 623 12.58 4.04 15.54
CA THR A 623 12.31 5.22 16.38
C THR A 623 11.26 6.05 15.69
N ALA A 624 10.08 6.19 16.32
CA ALA A 624 9.04 7.03 15.77
C ALA A 624 9.49 8.52 15.79
N PRO A 625 9.26 9.29 14.71
CA PRO A 625 9.69 10.68 14.66
C PRO A 625 8.93 11.53 15.68
N SER A 626 9.67 12.34 16.44
CA SER A 626 9.11 13.31 17.38
C SER A 626 8.13 14.27 16.68
N PRO A 627 7.02 14.72 17.33
CA PRO A 627 6.07 15.65 16.74
C PRO A 627 6.70 16.92 16.14
N SER A 628 7.82 17.38 16.71
CA SER A 628 8.58 18.56 16.27
C SER A 628 9.43 18.34 15.01
N ALA A 629 9.77 17.09 14.67
CA ALA A 629 10.54 16.74 13.47
C ALA A 629 9.67 16.71 12.18
N ARG A 630 8.34 16.81 12.29
CA ARG A 630 7.38 16.78 11.17
C ARG A 630 7.48 17.96 10.18
N ARG A 631 8.41 18.89 10.38
CA ARG A 631 8.58 20.10 9.54
C ARG A 631 9.58 19.96 8.39
N ARG A 632 10.34 18.86 8.26
CA ARG A 632 11.23 18.62 7.11
C ARG A 632 10.79 17.37 6.36
N ARG A 633 10.27 17.54 5.13
CA ARG A 633 10.03 16.44 4.18
C ARG A 633 11.38 15.96 3.66
N SER A 634 11.94 14.92 4.28
CA SER A 634 13.04 14.15 3.71
C SER A 634 12.46 13.14 2.72
N SER A 635 13.12 12.94 1.58
CA SER A 635 12.79 11.89 0.61
C SER A 635 13.23 10.49 1.06
N VAL A 636 13.98 10.41 2.16
CA VAL A 636 14.50 9.16 2.75
C VAL A 636 14.29 9.15 4.26
N MET A 637 14.12 7.96 4.85
CA MET A 637 14.18 7.78 6.29
C MET A 637 15.59 7.39 6.71
N THR A 638 16.17 8.10 7.68
CA THR A 638 17.52 7.83 8.21
C THR A 638 17.40 7.25 9.61
N PHE A 639 18.09 6.14 9.85
CA PHE A 639 18.13 5.46 11.14
C PHE A 639 19.56 5.16 11.57
N THR A 640 19.78 5.07 12.89
CA THR A 640 21.03 4.56 13.47
C THR A 640 21.11 3.04 13.28
N ARG A 641 22.23 2.55 12.77
CA ARG A 641 22.52 1.11 12.62
C ARG A 641 22.57 0.43 13.99
N LEU A 642 22.17 -0.83 14.04
CA LEU A 642 22.24 -1.61 15.27
C LEU A 642 23.68 -1.89 15.68
N SER A 643 24.59 -2.07 14.72
CA SER A 643 26.04 -2.22 14.95
C SER A 643 26.68 -1.08 15.76
N THR A 644 26.09 0.12 15.78
CA THR A 644 26.55 1.23 16.62
C THR A 644 26.46 0.89 18.13
N PHE A 645 25.65 -0.10 18.49
CA PHE A 645 25.42 -0.53 19.87
C PHE A 645 26.09 -1.87 20.21
N ASP A 646 27.01 -2.39 19.38
CA ASP A 646 27.61 -3.73 19.57
C ASP A 646 28.27 -3.92 20.94
N SER A 647 28.96 -2.89 21.47
CA SER A 647 29.56 -2.96 22.82
C SER A 647 28.50 -3.13 23.90
N PHE A 648 27.38 -2.41 23.79
CA PHE A 648 26.28 -2.50 24.75
C PHE A 648 25.56 -3.85 24.63
N LEU A 649 25.34 -4.33 23.40
CA LEU A 649 24.68 -5.60 23.13
C LEU A 649 25.52 -6.79 23.62
N SER A 650 26.84 -6.77 23.39
CA SER A 650 27.75 -7.83 23.83
C SER A 650 27.94 -7.88 25.35
N GLU A 651 27.83 -6.75 26.06
CA GLU A 651 27.88 -6.71 27.52
C GLU A 651 26.56 -7.14 28.17
N THR A 652 25.43 -6.80 27.54
CA THR A 652 24.10 -6.97 28.15
C THR A 652 23.42 -8.29 27.78
N VAL A 653 23.66 -8.81 26.57
CA VAL A 653 23.07 -10.05 26.07
C VAL A 653 24.08 -11.18 26.25
N GLU A 654 23.83 -12.07 27.21
CA GLU A 654 24.78 -13.10 27.66
C GLU A 654 25.25 -14.04 26.53
N THR A 655 24.38 -14.36 25.57
CA THR A 655 24.72 -15.18 24.40
C THR A 655 24.07 -14.65 23.13
N LEU A 656 24.89 -14.07 22.25
CA LEU A 656 24.46 -13.71 20.90
C LEU A 656 24.34 -14.97 20.04
N LEU A 657 23.14 -15.16 19.50
CA LEU A 657 22.83 -16.32 18.65
C LEU A 657 23.40 -16.12 17.24
N SER A 658 23.76 -17.22 16.60
CA SER A 658 24.28 -17.24 15.23
C SER A 658 23.26 -17.86 14.26
N PRO A 659 23.26 -17.44 12.98
CA PRO A 659 22.41 -18.06 11.96
C PRO A 659 22.83 -19.52 11.70
N ALA A 660 21.94 -20.30 11.10
CA ALA A 660 22.26 -21.66 10.68
C ALA A 660 23.36 -21.66 9.61
N LEU A 661 24.37 -22.54 9.73
CA LEU A 661 25.37 -22.74 8.69
C LEU A 661 24.75 -23.48 7.49
N ASN A 662 24.69 -22.81 6.33
CA ASN A 662 24.32 -23.47 5.08
C ASN A 662 25.53 -24.29 4.56
N ILE A 663 25.58 -25.57 4.90
CA ILE A 663 26.50 -26.51 4.25
C ILE A 663 25.89 -26.86 2.89
N THR A 664 26.22 -26.09 1.85
CA THR A 664 25.98 -26.52 0.47
C THR A 664 26.93 -27.67 0.14
N SER A 665 26.37 -28.85 -0.14
CA SER A 665 27.11 -30.02 -0.63
C SER A 665 27.78 -29.69 -1.97
N GLY A 666 29.09 -29.44 -1.94
CA GLY A 666 29.92 -29.25 -3.12
C GLY A 666 31.29 -29.90 -2.92
N ASN A 667 31.47 -31.04 -3.57
CA ASN A 667 32.71 -31.73 -3.96
C ASN A 667 33.93 -31.75 -3.00
N SER A 668 34.21 -32.98 -2.55
CA SER A 668 35.50 -33.53 -2.11
C SER A 668 36.74 -32.68 -2.42
N ALA A 669 37.35 -32.12 -1.36
CA ALA A 669 38.77 -31.86 -1.29
C ALA A 669 39.29 -32.29 0.10
N ASN A 670 40.41 -33.01 0.07
CA ASN A 670 41.07 -33.74 1.17
C ASN A 670 41.31 -32.90 2.45
N PRO A 671 41.33 -33.51 3.65
CA PRO A 671 41.63 -32.81 4.89
C PRO A 671 43.14 -32.74 5.11
N THR A 672 43.71 -31.53 5.18
CA THR A 672 45.03 -31.32 5.76
C THR A 672 45.02 -30.15 6.72
N ASN A 673 45.27 -30.49 7.99
CA ASN A 673 45.73 -29.67 9.13
C ASN A 673 44.94 -28.43 9.55
N VAL A 674 44.06 -28.64 10.54
CA VAL A 674 43.69 -27.62 11.53
C VAL A 674 44.71 -27.66 12.66
N SER A 675 45.53 -26.61 12.79
CA SER A 675 46.27 -26.33 14.02
C SER A 675 45.40 -25.46 14.93
N VAL A 676 45.01 -26.02 16.07
CA VAL A 676 44.32 -25.33 17.17
C VAL A 676 45.33 -24.44 17.89
N THR A 677 45.08 -23.13 17.92
CA THR A 677 45.79 -22.19 18.80
C THR A 677 44.80 -21.59 19.78
N THR A 678 44.85 -22.08 21.03
CA THR A 678 44.34 -21.43 22.24
C THR A 678 45.04 -20.08 22.48
N PRO A 679 44.34 -18.99 22.84
CA PRO A 679 45.00 -17.82 23.40
C PRO A 679 45.26 -18.02 24.90
N THR A 680 46.54 -18.00 25.24
CA THR A 680 47.10 -17.91 26.58
C THR A 680 46.85 -16.55 27.23
N SER A 681 46.77 -16.59 28.56
CA SER A 681 46.73 -15.47 29.49
C SER A 681 48.02 -14.61 29.49
N SER A 682 47.94 -13.46 30.18
CA SER A 682 48.96 -12.42 30.47
C SER A 682 49.06 -11.29 29.41
N THR A 683 49.24 -10.00 29.74
CA THR A 683 49.76 -9.36 30.95
C THR A 683 49.31 -7.88 31.00
N TYR A 684 49.23 -7.33 32.21
CA TYR A 684 49.01 -5.91 32.50
C TYR A 684 50.13 -5.02 31.95
N THR A 685 49.77 -3.89 31.34
CA THR A 685 50.68 -2.74 31.19
C THR A 685 49.91 -1.45 31.47
N THR A 686 50.28 -0.81 32.58
CA THR A 686 49.83 0.51 33.03
C THR A 686 50.52 1.60 32.21
N THR A 687 49.79 2.58 31.67
CA THR A 687 50.39 3.89 31.33
C THR A 687 49.37 5.03 31.48
N MET A 688 49.69 5.86 32.48
CA MET A 688 49.33 7.26 32.80
C MET A 688 48.37 8.02 31.86
N VAL A 689 47.29 8.54 32.46
CA VAL A 689 46.41 9.59 31.94
C VAL A 689 46.98 10.96 32.30
N THR A 690 47.23 11.80 31.30
CA THR A 690 47.44 13.24 31.46
C THR A 690 46.10 13.96 31.46
N THR A 691 45.79 14.64 32.56
CA THR A 691 44.65 15.53 32.73
C THR A 691 44.92 16.87 32.03
N THR A 692 43.94 17.38 31.29
CA THR A 692 43.88 18.81 30.93
C THR A 692 42.48 19.31 31.24
N THR A 693 42.39 20.05 32.33
CA THR A 693 41.24 20.81 32.79
C THR A 693 41.09 22.07 31.94
N TYR A 694 39.88 22.38 31.45
CA TYR A 694 39.56 23.76 31.12
C TYR A 694 38.10 24.11 31.48
N SER A 695 37.98 25.37 31.86
CA SER A 695 37.06 25.95 32.81
C SER A 695 35.67 26.27 32.25
N LYS A 696 34.69 26.18 33.14
CA LYS A 696 33.30 26.63 33.03
C LYS A 696 33.26 28.16 33.10
N SER A 697 32.58 28.84 32.17
CA SER A 697 32.12 30.22 32.35
C SER A 697 30.60 30.28 32.23
N VAL A 698 30.00 30.81 33.28
CA VAL A 698 28.59 31.18 33.40
C VAL A 698 28.50 32.66 33.03
N PHE A 699 27.56 33.03 32.16
CA PHE A 699 27.10 34.40 32.04
C PHE A 699 25.57 34.41 31.96
N ASP A 700 25.00 35.21 32.87
CA ASP A 700 23.61 35.61 33.02
C ASP A 700 23.35 36.88 32.19
N SER A 701 22.12 37.07 31.69
CA SER A 701 21.39 38.35 31.55
C SER A 701 20.23 38.29 30.53
N SER A 702 19.02 38.31 31.09
CA SER A 702 17.93 39.29 30.90
C SER A 702 17.59 39.95 29.55
N GLU A 703 16.26 40.07 29.37
CA GLU A 703 15.47 41.17 28.75
C GLU A 703 15.04 41.12 27.26
N GLY A 704 13.75 41.44 27.06
CA GLY A 704 13.27 42.14 25.84
C GLY A 704 12.11 41.48 25.06
N ARG A 705 10.85 41.71 25.47
CA ARG A 705 9.68 41.65 24.57
C ARG A 705 9.47 43.01 23.91
N PRO A 706 8.82 43.05 22.73
CA PRO A 706 7.60 43.87 22.64
C PRO A 706 6.46 43.21 21.85
N ALA A 707 5.25 43.66 22.20
CA ALA A 707 3.97 43.33 21.59
C ALA A 707 3.55 44.39 20.57
N HIS A 708 2.94 44.00 19.45
CA HIS A 708 1.94 44.69 18.59
C HIS A 708 1.52 43.63 17.54
N SER A 709 0.29 43.48 17.03
CA SER A 709 -0.77 44.44 16.77
C SER A 709 -2.11 43.70 16.62
N PHE A 710 -3.13 44.21 17.31
CA PHE A 710 -4.55 43.96 17.05
C PHE A 710 -4.96 44.82 15.86
N ILE A 711 -5.38 44.25 14.71
CA ILE A 711 -6.25 44.83 13.64
C ILE A 711 -6.48 43.75 12.56
N PHE A 712 -7.11 42.61 12.90
CA PHE A 712 -7.54 41.64 11.86
C PHE A 712 -8.86 40.92 12.15
N VAL A 713 -9.56 41.27 13.23
CA VAL A 713 -10.77 40.54 13.68
C VAL A 713 -12.09 41.21 13.24
N PHE A 714 -12.05 42.41 12.66
CA PHE A 714 -13.27 43.15 12.30
C PHE A 714 -13.80 42.92 10.87
N PHE A 715 -13.09 42.20 9.99
CA PHE A 715 -13.53 41.95 8.61
C PHE A 715 -14.15 40.55 8.35
N HIS A 716 -14.13 39.64 9.33
CA HIS A 716 -14.71 38.30 9.18
C HIS A 716 -16.13 38.14 9.73
N LEU A 717 -16.63 39.08 10.52
CA LEU A 717 -17.97 39.02 11.10
C LEU A 717 -19.07 39.62 10.20
N LEU A 718 -18.72 40.43 9.19
CA LEU A 718 -19.71 40.96 8.23
C LEU A 718 -20.06 39.98 7.09
N SER A 719 -19.14 39.08 6.72
CA SER A 719 -19.40 38.08 5.66
C SER A 719 -20.22 36.88 6.14
N PHE A 720 -20.31 36.65 7.45
CA PHE A 720 -21.13 35.58 8.02
C PHE A 720 -22.62 35.97 8.14
N ALA A 721 -22.92 37.26 8.32
CA ALA A 721 -24.30 37.74 8.45
C ALA A 721 -25.07 37.72 7.11
N PHE A 722 -24.39 37.90 5.97
CA PHE A 722 -25.04 37.89 4.65
C PHE A 722 -25.31 36.48 4.09
N CYS A 723 -24.64 35.44 4.62
CA CYS A 723 -24.83 34.06 4.17
C CYS A 723 -26.03 33.36 4.83
N LEU A 724 -26.49 33.85 5.99
CA LEU A 724 -27.59 33.23 6.74
C LEU A 724 -28.99 33.70 6.30
N GLN A 725 -29.07 34.72 5.44
CA GLN A 725 -30.34 35.30 4.97
C GLN A 725 -30.80 34.78 3.60
N LEU A 726 -30.02 33.87 2.98
CA LEU A 726 -30.31 33.23 1.69
C LEU A 726 -30.54 31.72 1.79
N CYS A 727 -30.59 31.17 3.02
CA CYS A 727 -30.85 29.74 3.29
C CYS A 727 -32.09 29.53 4.19
N LEU A 728 -33.12 30.38 4.03
CA LEU A 728 -34.49 30.14 4.51
C LEU A 728 -35.44 30.15 3.32
#